data_AF-A0A939WRK8-F1
#
_entry.id   AF-A0A939WRK8-F1
#
_cell.length_a   1.000
_cell.length_b   1.000
_cell.length_c   1.000
_cell.angle_alpha   90.00
_cell.angle_beta   90.00
_cell.angle_gamma   90.00
#
_symmetry.space_group_name_H-M   'P 1'
#
loop_
_entity.id
_entity.type
_entity.pdbx_description
1 polymer ?
#
loop_
_entity_poly.entity_id
_entity_poly.type
_entity_poly.pdbx_seq_one_letter_code
_entity_poly.pdbx_strand_id
1 'polypeptide(L)'
;MVVKASEKKRAIFDFFKDNADKLFNDNDLVKSAKDLVALFGKVIRGYRLYPRTNPAFSRFADQFKVKLDEILTDIPSISLRISTKGFMLGNHMLDTGEKDREVVFFLYNDGLREIFFQKGTTREEINQLFDILAQCTLFANEDYDLSTLLWDHNFTNIGYITEDELIKQNISVTNDTDKAFSPFLVEELSYGPGFDGIGEVDSEDAKSGSGNSTYDMAKSPDFETTDFEKYTELIFKENIEINFDERKELLDKRLSNYIVGKMEMFKFDEALKRNSDAFVVNRFLKELSSRLMNSQGTRAGKELLDTAVSLWEKLLLFGSISGAILFIKTLETIAEQLQTTHPEYSQKIKDTFSDLENEEFLSDFFFSVEDIPEEELAIIGEFFALIPPKKMDFLLLKINSIDSKDTRIAVIQSCAKYLPITDELIALTRHSDWKVVRNALALMKEKKDPRILPAIRATVSHPQKQARIEALALLMEFSVEEALPALERAAFSSARDVRSAAIQKILELKDNISIKPIVNRLLLAHNLKKLESDEIDEIFQMIISMRKYDMFDLLGQHLLDEDHDIRLKAIQAIQKATTMTHFSKFIVRAADINNLAKMKPDELQAFCHLLKPEIFKELFPAATNMFSTSGTLFNKSIPIAKEEFYKAIFYYRNDPEAKKFIERSLSSGNKETIKIVNKIKDKYL
;
A
#
# COMPACT_ATOMS: atom_id res chain seq x y z
N MET A 1 -33.82 -10.99 15.09
CA MET A 1 -32.47 -10.42 14.90
C MET A 1 -31.52 -11.60 14.75
N VAL A 2 -30.95 -11.82 13.57
CA VAL A 2 -30.05 -12.96 13.31
C VAL A 2 -28.67 -12.56 13.84
N VAL A 3 -28.25 -13.18 14.95
CA VAL A 3 -26.91 -13.00 15.52
C VAL A 3 -25.90 -13.51 14.48
N LYS A 4 -24.92 -12.68 14.10
CA LYS A 4 -23.92 -13.07 13.10
C LYS A 4 -23.10 -14.25 13.63
N ALA A 5 -22.67 -15.17 12.75
CA ALA A 5 -21.86 -16.33 13.15
C ALA A 5 -20.63 -15.93 13.98
N SER A 6 -19.97 -14.82 13.62
CA SER A 6 -18.85 -14.21 14.36
C SER A 6 -19.20 -13.77 15.79
N GLU A 7 -20.42 -13.30 16.04
CA GLU A 7 -20.88 -12.88 17.37
C GLU A 7 -21.19 -14.09 18.25
N LYS A 8 -21.70 -15.20 17.66
CA LYS A 8 -21.82 -16.49 18.35
C LYS A 8 -20.44 -17.09 18.69
N LYS A 9 -19.48 -17.05 17.75
CA LYS A 9 -18.09 -17.50 17.99
C LYS A 9 -17.47 -16.76 19.18
N ARG A 10 -17.65 -15.44 19.24
CA ARG A 10 -17.13 -14.57 20.30
C ARG A 10 -17.75 -14.85 21.66
N ALA A 11 -19.07 -15.03 21.73
CA ALA A 11 -19.76 -15.37 22.98
C ALA A 11 -19.31 -16.72 23.56
N ILE A 12 -19.00 -17.71 22.71
CA ILE A 12 -18.47 -19.02 23.13
C ILE A 12 -17.04 -18.88 23.65
N PHE A 13 -16.20 -18.14 22.93
CA PHE A 13 -14.82 -17.86 23.35
C PHE A 13 -14.77 -17.15 24.70
N ASP A 14 -15.57 -16.08 24.87
CA ASP A 14 -15.64 -15.30 26.11
C ASP A 14 -16.20 -16.16 27.27
N PHE A 15 -17.22 -17.00 27.02
CA PHE A 15 -17.73 -17.95 28.02
C PHE A 15 -16.65 -18.91 28.52
N PHE A 16 -15.87 -19.51 27.62
CA PHE A 16 -14.81 -20.45 27.99
C PHE A 16 -13.65 -19.77 28.70
N LYS A 17 -13.27 -18.58 28.26
CA LYS A 17 -12.25 -17.76 28.92
C LYS A 17 -12.65 -17.42 30.36
N ASP A 18 -13.90 -17.02 30.57
CA ASP A 18 -14.38 -16.54 31.87
C ASP A 18 -14.73 -17.69 32.85
N ASN A 19 -14.91 -18.92 32.35
CA ASN A 19 -15.30 -20.09 33.17
C ASN A 19 -14.26 -21.22 33.18
N ALA A 20 -13.08 -21.03 32.55
CA ALA A 20 -12.04 -22.05 32.36
C ALA A 20 -11.67 -22.81 33.65
N ASP A 21 -11.44 -22.10 34.75
CA ASP A 21 -11.01 -22.72 36.01
C ASP A 21 -12.12 -23.51 36.71
N LYS A 22 -13.39 -23.11 36.53
CA LYS A 22 -14.54 -23.87 37.07
C LYS A 22 -14.79 -25.12 36.25
N LEU A 23 -14.64 -25.04 34.92
CA LEU A 23 -14.83 -26.16 33.99
C LEU A 23 -13.71 -27.19 34.11
N PHE A 24 -12.47 -26.78 34.38
CA PHE A 24 -11.37 -27.71 34.61
C PHE A 24 -11.50 -28.49 35.92
N ASN A 25 -12.08 -27.90 36.96
CA ASN A 25 -12.32 -28.59 38.24
C ASN A 25 -13.43 -29.65 38.17
N ASP A 26 -14.16 -29.72 37.04
CA ASP A 26 -15.08 -30.80 36.73
C ASP A 26 -14.30 -32.00 36.14
N ASN A 27 -13.97 -32.96 37.02
CA ASN A 27 -13.22 -34.15 36.66
C ASN A 27 -13.90 -34.99 35.56
N ASP A 28 -15.24 -34.99 35.51
CA ASP A 28 -16.00 -35.76 34.52
C ASP A 28 -15.96 -35.07 33.15
N LEU A 29 -16.01 -33.74 33.12
CA LEU A 29 -15.82 -32.95 31.89
C LEU A 29 -14.40 -33.10 31.32
N VAL A 30 -13.37 -32.98 32.16
CA VAL A 30 -11.96 -33.12 31.72
C VAL A 30 -11.70 -34.53 31.19
N LYS A 31 -12.24 -35.56 31.85
CA LYS A 31 -12.14 -36.94 31.38
C LYS A 31 -12.84 -37.13 30.03
N SER A 32 -14.04 -36.58 29.87
CA SER A 32 -14.79 -36.67 28.62
C SER A 32 -14.11 -35.91 27.47
N ALA A 33 -13.51 -34.75 27.76
CA ALA A 33 -12.71 -33.99 26.78
C ALA A 33 -11.45 -34.75 26.35
N LYS A 34 -10.77 -35.44 27.29
CA LYS A 34 -9.64 -36.33 26.96
C LYS A 34 -10.06 -37.49 26.06
N ASP A 35 -11.20 -38.12 26.34
CA ASP A 35 -11.75 -39.19 25.49
C ASP A 35 -12.06 -38.68 24.08
N LEU A 36 -12.58 -37.46 23.95
CA LEU A 36 -12.88 -36.81 22.68
C LEU A 36 -11.60 -36.50 21.87
N VAL A 37 -10.56 -35.99 22.52
CA VAL A 37 -9.22 -35.79 21.91
C VAL A 37 -8.58 -37.12 21.49
N ALA A 38 -8.72 -38.17 22.30
CA ALA A 38 -8.21 -39.50 21.96
C ALA A 38 -8.92 -40.08 20.73
N LEU A 39 -10.23 -39.82 20.56
CA LEU A 39 -10.98 -40.19 19.36
C LEU A 39 -10.50 -39.42 18.13
N PHE A 40 -10.22 -38.12 18.23
CA PHE A 40 -9.55 -37.36 17.15
C PHE A 40 -8.23 -38.00 16.73
N GLY A 41 -7.38 -38.36 17.71
CA GLY A 41 -6.11 -39.01 17.43
C GLY A 41 -6.27 -40.39 16.77
N LYS A 42 -7.30 -41.16 17.15
CA LYS A 42 -7.63 -42.45 16.50
C LYS A 42 -8.08 -42.29 15.06
N VAL A 43 -8.85 -41.25 14.76
CA VAL A 43 -9.36 -40.96 13.41
C VAL A 43 -8.20 -40.58 12.48
N ILE A 44 -7.39 -39.61 12.89
CA ILE A 44 -6.26 -39.12 12.07
C ILE A 44 -5.22 -40.22 11.84
N ARG A 45 -4.84 -40.98 12.89
CA ARG A 45 -3.95 -42.13 12.73
C ARG A 45 -4.59 -43.27 11.94
N GLY A 46 -5.89 -43.48 12.14
CA GLY A 46 -6.66 -44.51 11.44
C GLY A 46 -6.59 -44.30 9.94
N TYR A 47 -6.76 -43.07 9.45
CA TYR A 47 -6.71 -42.76 8.02
C TYR A 47 -5.34 -42.98 7.41
N ARG A 48 -4.24 -42.88 8.18
CA ARG A 48 -2.89 -43.26 7.71
C ARG A 48 -2.72 -44.77 7.52
N LEU A 49 -3.48 -45.58 8.26
CA LEU A 49 -3.29 -47.03 8.33
C LEU A 49 -4.34 -47.82 7.55
N TYR A 50 -5.52 -47.23 7.31
CA TYR A 50 -6.66 -47.91 6.71
C TYR A 50 -7.35 -47.03 5.65
N PRO A 51 -7.89 -47.63 4.56
CA PRO A 51 -8.63 -46.88 3.54
C PRO A 51 -9.90 -46.26 4.12
N ARG A 52 -10.32 -45.10 3.59
CA ARG A 52 -11.49 -44.32 4.08
C ARG A 52 -12.81 -45.10 4.15
N THR A 53 -12.94 -46.16 3.36
CA THR A 53 -14.11 -47.05 3.35
C THR A 53 -14.15 -48.01 4.54
N ASN A 54 -13.16 -47.99 5.44
CA ASN A 54 -13.13 -48.87 6.60
C ASN A 54 -14.31 -48.56 7.55
N PRO A 55 -15.17 -49.55 7.89
CA PRO A 55 -16.29 -49.37 8.81
C PRO A 55 -15.91 -48.81 10.20
N ALA A 56 -14.63 -48.89 10.59
CA ALA A 56 -14.11 -48.31 11.81
C ALA A 56 -14.33 -46.79 11.90
N PHE A 57 -14.25 -46.04 10.80
CA PHE A 57 -14.43 -44.58 10.82
C PHE A 57 -15.87 -44.17 11.12
N SER A 58 -16.85 -44.90 10.58
CA SER A 58 -18.26 -44.72 10.95
C SER A 58 -18.45 -44.96 12.45
N ARG A 59 -17.84 -46.01 13.00
CA ARG A 59 -17.91 -46.30 14.44
C ARG A 59 -17.23 -45.23 15.29
N PHE A 60 -16.09 -44.69 14.85
CA PHE A 60 -15.40 -43.60 15.56
C PHE A 60 -16.25 -42.35 15.62
N ALA A 61 -16.93 -42.02 14.53
CA ALA A 61 -17.75 -40.83 14.49
C ALA A 61 -19.09 -41.03 15.24
N ASP A 62 -19.62 -42.27 15.35
CA ASP A 62 -20.70 -42.60 16.29
C ASP A 62 -20.26 -42.42 17.75
N GLN A 63 -19.09 -42.93 18.11
CA GLN A 63 -18.50 -42.77 19.45
C GLN A 63 -18.25 -41.29 19.77
N PHE A 64 -17.74 -40.53 18.79
CA PHE A 64 -17.51 -39.10 18.92
C PHE A 64 -18.83 -38.35 19.18
N LYS A 65 -19.91 -38.68 18.46
CA LYS A 65 -21.22 -38.08 18.66
C LYS A 65 -21.76 -38.33 20.06
N VAL A 66 -21.71 -39.58 20.53
CA VAL A 66 -22.18 -39.95 21.88
C VAL A 66 -21.40 -39.18 22.95
N LYS A 67 -20.07 -39.13 22.85
CA LYS A 67 -19.24 -38.38 23.80
C LYS A 67 -19.45 -36.88 23.74
N LEU A 68 -19.63 -36.34 22.55
CA LEU A 68 -19.93 -34.93 22.37
C LEU A 68 -21.29 -34.56 22.96
N ASP A 69 -22.32 -35.40 22.80
CA ASP A 69 -23.65 -35.18 23.37
C ASP A 69 -23.67 -35.29 24.89
N GLU A 70 -22.89 -36.23 25.46
CA GLU A 70 -22.70 -36.32 26.91
C GLU A 70 -22.16 -34.99 27.46
N ILE A 71 -21.09 -34.45 26.86
CA ILE A 71 -20.51 -33.16 27.24
C ILE A 71 -21.53 -32.02 27.07
N LEU A 72 -22.21 -31.97 25.93
CA LEU A 72 -23.12 -30.87 25.58
C LEU A 72 -24.49 -30.94 26.28
N THR A 73 -24.70 -31.95 27.12
CA THR A 73 -25.81 -32.01 28.07
C THR A 73 -25.61 -30.99 29.18
N ASP A 74 -24.37 -30.86 29.66
CA ASP A 74 -24.01 -30.05 30.82
C ASP A 74 -23.52 -28.64 30.44
N ILE A 75 -22.94 -28.48 29.24
CA ILE A 75 -22.45 -27.18 28.74
C ILE A 75 -22.97 -26.86 27.32
N PRO A 76 -23.20 -25.58 26.97
CA PRO A 76 -23.81 -25.21 25.68
C PRO A 76 -22.88 -25.45 24.47
N SER A 77 -21.58 -25.51 24.70
CA SER A 77 -20.54 -25.72 23.71
C SER A 77 -19.30 -26.27 24.40
N ILE A 78 -18.42 -26.96 23.68
CA ILE A 78 -17.04 -27.29 24.12
C ILE A 78 -16.03 -26.67 23.17
N SER A 79 -14.98 -26.04 23.72
CA SER A 79 -13.86 -25.51 22.95
C SER A 79 -12.54 -26.22 23.29
N LEU A 80 -11.79 -26.57 22.25
CA LEU A 80 -10.47 -27.17 22.34
C LEU A 80 -9.45 -26.25 21.64
N ARG A 81 -8.60 -25.61 22.44
CA ARG A 81 -7.48 -24.83 21.92
C ARG A 81 -6.32 -25.75 21.56
N ILE A 82 -5.62 -25.42 20.48
CA ILE A 82 -4.51 -26.22 19.97
C ILE A 82 -3.23 -25.42 20.21
N SER A 83 -2.30 -26.01 20.94
CA SER A 83 -0.96 -25.45 21.17
C SER A 83 0.11 -26.35 20.56
N THR A 84 1.36 -25.91 20.55
CA THR A 84 2.50 -26.75 20.15
C THR A 84 2.72 -27.97 21.07
N LYS A 85 2.20 -27.94 22.30
CA LYS A 85 2.43 -28.96 23.34
C LYS A 85 1.25 -29.94 23.49
N GLY A 86 0.04 -29.55 23.10
CA GLY A 86 -1.17 -30.35 23.30
C GLY A 86 -2.48 -29.58 23.02
N PHE A 87 -3.60 -30.29 23.16
CA PHE A 87 -4.91 -29.65 23.27
C PHE A 87 -5.08 -29.02 24.66
N MET A 88 -5.80 -27.90 24.73
CA MET A 88 -6.12 -27.21 25.98
C MET A 88 -7.62 -27.03 26.12
N LEU A 89 -8.13 -27.24 27.34
CA LEU A 89 -9.48 -26.88 27.75
C LEU A 89 -9.37 -25.64 28.64
N GLY A 90 -9.82 -24.48 28.13
CA GLY A 90 -9.53 -23.20 28.78
C GLY A 90 -8.03 -22.90 28.79
N ASN A 91 -7.45 -22.72 29.99
CA ASN A 91 -6.01 -22.48 30.19
C ASN A 91 -5.24 -23.75 30.58
N HIS A 92 -5.89 -24.90 30.63
CA HIS A 92 -5.31 -26.14 31.14
C HIS A 92 -5.01 -27.12 30.01
N MET A 93 -3.79 -27.65 29.99
CA MET A 93 -3.37 -28.62 28.99
C MET A 93 -3.99 -29.99 29.28
N LEU A 94 -4.65 -30.57 28.28
CA LEU A 94 -5.12 -31.95 28.32
C LEU A 94 -3.90 -32.84 28.10
N ASP A 95 -3.56 -33.63 29.12
CA ASP A 95 -2.46 -34.59 29.04
C ASP A 95 -2.69 -35.56 27.87
N THR A 96 -1.77 -35.53 26.91
CA THR A 96 -1.82 -36.24 25.63
C THR A 96 -0.60 -37.14 25.53
N GLY A 97 -0.79 -38.40 25.13
CA GLY A 97 0.34 -39.32 24.96
C GLY A 97 1.27 -38.85 23.83
N GLU A 98 2.50 -39.36 23.76
CA GLU A 98 3.46 -39.01 22.68
C GLU A 98 2.85 -39.16 21.28
N LYS A 99 2.02 -40.19 21.08
CA LYS A 99 1.36 -40.45 19.79
C LYS A 99 0.24 -39.46 19.43
N ASP A 100 -0.26 -38.70 20.40
CA ASP A 100 -1.27 -37.66 20.19
C ASP A 100 -0.60 -36.29 19.91
N ARG A 101 0.69 -36.13 20.24
CA ARG A 101 1.47 -34.92 19.90
C ARG A 101 1.69 -34.73 18.40
N GLU A 102 1.85 -35.81 17.64
CA GLU A 102 1.95 -35.72 16.17
C GLU A 102 0.67 -35.13 15.54
N VAL A 103 -0.49 -35.48 16.12
CA VAL A 103 -1.80 -35.01 15.67
C VAL A 103 -2.01 -33.55 16.03
N VAL A 104 -1.61 -33.17 17.25
CA VAL A 104 -1.62 -31.77 17.70
C VAL A 104 -0.69 -30.92 16.84
N PHE A 105 0.51 -31.41 16.56
CA PHE A 105 1.48 -30.74 15.70
C PHE A 105 0.93 -30.53 14.29
N PHE A 106 0.29 -31.56 13.72
CA PHE A 106 -0.36 -31.47 12.42
C PHE A 106 -1.42 -30.35 12.38
N LEU A 107 -2.38 -30.36 13.29
CA LEU A 107 -3.46 -29.36 13.33
C LEU A 107 -2.94 -27.94 13.59
N TYR A 108 -1.96 -27.81 14.50
CA TYR A 108 -1.34 -26.52 14.80
C TYR A 108 -0.55 -25.97 13.60
N ASN A 109 0.13 -26.84 12.87
CA ASN A 109 0.93 -26.45 11.71
C ASN A 109 0.06 -26.08 10.50
N ASP A 110 -1.15 -26.65 10.38
CA ASP A 110 -2.20 -26.27 9.41
C ASP A 110 -2.97 -25.00 9.81
N GLY A 111 -2.38 -24.14 10.65
CA GLY A 111 -2.94 -22.84 11.02
C GLY A 111 -4.16 -22.89 11.96
N LEU A 112 -4.67 -24.07 12.33
CA LEU A 112 -5.79 -24.22 13.26
C LEU A 112 -5.32 -23.92 14.70
N ARG A 113 -6.02 -23.01 15.37
CA ARG A 113 -5.67 -22.59 16.75
C ARG A 113 -6.73 -22.98 17.75
N GLU A 114 -7.98 -23.10 17.31
CA GLU A 114 -9.09 -23.51 18.17
C GLU A 114 -10.18 -24.17 17.34
N ILE A 115 -10.79 -25.22 17.88
CA ILE A 115 -11.99 -25.86 17.33
C ILE A 115 -13.03 -25.99 18.44
N PHE A 116 -14.29 -25.67 18.13
CA PHE A 116 -15.38 -25.74 19.09
C PHE A 116 -16.63 -26.37 18.48
N PHE A 117 -17.40 -27.01 19.36
CA PHE A 117 -18.60 -27.75 19.03
C PHE A 117 -19.77 -27.21 19.86
N GLN A 118 -20.92 -27.01 19.22
CA GLN A 118 -22.12 -26.50 19.87
C GLN A 118 -23.19 -27.59 20.01
N LYS A 119 -24.08 -27.40 20.99
CA LYS A 119 -25.27 -28.24 21.14
C LYS A 119 -26.08 -28.26 19.85
N GLY A 120 -26.32 -29.45 19.32
CA GLY A 120 -26.97 -29.65 18.03
C GLY A 120 -26.04 -30.10 16.90
N THR A 121 -24.73 -30.23 17.15
CA THR A 121 -23.78 -30.82 16.18
C THR A 121 -24.29 -32.17 15.69
N THR A 122 -24.50 -32.31 14.38
CA THR A 122 -25.10 -33.50 13.79
C THR A 122 -24.08 -34.60 13.54
N ARG A 123 -24.57 -35.82 13.30
CA ARG A 123 -23.72 -36.96 12.97
C ARG A 123 -23.03 -36.76 11.63
N GLU A 124 -23.71 -36.12 10.70
CA GLU A 124 -23.26 -35.76 9.36
C GLU A 124 -22.16 -34.70 9.41
N GLU A 125 -22.28 -33.67 10.24
CA GLU A 125 -21.23 -32.65 10.44
C GLU A 125 -19.93 -33.29 10.97
N ILE A 126 -20.03 -34.29 11.87
CA ILE A 126 -18.85 -35.02 12.37
C ILE A 126 -18.21 -35.87 11.27
N ASN A 127 -19.01 -36.55 10.43
CA ASN A 127 -18.46 -37.31 9.30
C ASN A 127 -17.72 -36.39 8.33
N GLN A 128 -18.32 -35.26 7.98
CA GLN A 128 -17.71 -34.26 7.12
C GLN A 128 -16.40 -33.73 7.71
N LEU A 129 -16.37 -33.40 9.01
CA LEU A 129 -15.13 -33.01 9.69
C LEU A 129 -14.07 -34.11 9.62
N PHE A 130 -14.44 -35.38 9.81
CA PHE A 130 -13.49 -36.49 9.74
C PHE A 130 -13.02 -36.75 8.32
N ASP A 131 -13.86 -36.55 7.32
CA ASP A 131 -13.49 -36.66 5.91
C ASP A 131 -12.50 -35.56 5.51
N ILE A 132 -12.72 -34.33 5.98
CA ILE A 132 -11.76 -33.22 5.81
C ILE A 132 -10.42 -33.58 6.44
N LEU A 133 -10.44 -34.04 7.70
CA LEU A 133 -9.21 -34.48 8.37
C LEU A 133 -8.54 -35.63 7.62
N ALA A 134 -9.31 -36.57 7.06
CA ALA A 134 -8.78 -37.65 6.22
C ALA A 134 -8.14 -37.12 4.94
N GLN A 135 -8.72 -36.09 4.31
CA GLN A 135 -8.17 -35.39 3.14
C GLN A 135 -6.83 -34.77 3.47
N CYS A 136 -6.78 -33.95 4.51
CA CYS A 136 -5.56 -33.28 4.90
C CYS A 136 -4.47 -34.27 5.37
N THR A 137 -4.86 -35.40 5.97
CA THR A 137 -3.89 -36.42 6.44
C THR A 137 -3.36 -37.32 5.32
N LEU A 138 -4.18 -37.70 4.35
CA LEU A 138 -3.83 -38.64 3.26
C LEU A 138 -3.26 -37.93 2.04
N PHE A 139 -3.73 -36.72 1.77
CA PHE A 139 -3.39 -35.89 0.63
C PHE A 139 -2.67 -34.61 1.08
N ALA A 140 -1.70 -34.74 1.98
CA ALA A 140 -0.86 -33.63 2.45
C ALA A 140 -0.03 -32.93 1.34
N ASN A 141 -0.27 -33.31 0.06
CA ASN A 141 0.34 -32.82 -1.16
C ASN A 141 -0.71 -32.33 -2.20
N GLU A 142 -2.02 -32.31 -1.89
CA GLU A 142 -3.07 -31.73 -2.77
C GLU A 142 -3.43 -30.30 -2.30
N ASP A 143 -3.88 -29.46 -3.24
CA ASP A 143 -4.07 -27.98 -3.19
C ASP A 143 -5.11 -27.46 -2.17
N TYR A 144 -5.34 -28.14 -1.05
CA TYR A 144 -6.36 -27.78 -0.06
C TYR A 144 -5.79 -27.72 1.37
N ASP A 145 -5.61 -26.52 1.91
CA ASP A 145 -5.36 -26.29 3.34
C ASP A 145 -6.62 -26.65 4.17
N LEU A 146 -6.43 -27.27 5.34
CA LEU A 146 -7.48 -27.59 6.30
C LEU A 146 -8.36 -26.39 6.61
N SER A 147 -7.79 -25.19 6.69
CA SER A 147 -8.57 -23.97 6.93
C SER A 147 -9.59 -23.70 5.81
N THR A 148 -9.19 -23.87 4.55
CA THR A 148 -10.04 -23.70 3.36
C THR A 148 -11.11 -24.78 3.28
N LEU A 149 -10.76 -26.04 3.53
CA LEU A 149 -11.73 -27.14 3.54
C LEU A 149 -12.77 -26.98 4.66
N LEU A 150 -12.35 -26.55 5.85
CA LEU A 150 -13.27 -26.24 6.94
C LEU A 150 -14.19 -25.05 6.59
N TRP A 151 -13.73 -24.10 5.78
CA TRP A 151 -14.52 -22.97 5.29
C TRP A 151 -15.55 -23.39 4.24
N ASP A 152 -15.14 -24.15 3.23
CA ASP A 152 -16.01 -24.63 2.14
C ASP A 152 -17.18 -25.47 2.65
N HIS A 153 -16.96 -26.27 3.70
CA HIS A 153 -17.98 -27.11 4.30
C HIS A 153 -19.05 -26.35 5.11
N ASN A 154 -18.80 -25.08 5.47
CA ASN A 154 -19.75 -24.16 6.12
C ASN A 154 -20.62 -24.81 7.22
N PHE A 155 -19.95 -25.40 8.22
CA PHE A 155 -20.60 -26.08 9.34
C PHE A 155 -21.56 -25.16 10.12
N THR A 156 -22.68 -25.72 10.58
CA THR A 156 -23.69 -24.97 11.33
C THR A 156 -23.34 -24.93 12.83
N ASN A 157 -22.84 -26.03 13.38
CA ASN A 157 -22.60 -26.20 14.82
C ASN A 157 -21.14 -26.46 15.19
N ILE A 158 -20.27 -26.66 14.20
CA ILE A 158 -18.82 -26.77 14.37
C ILE A 158 -18.21 -25.43 13.95
N GLY A 159 -17.29 -24.89 14.74
CA GLY A 159 -16.54 -23.73 14.32
C GLY A 159 -15.10 -23.80 14.75
N TYR A 160 -14.31 -22.91 14.17
CA TYR A 160 -12.87 -22.90 14.33
C TYR A 160 -12.32 -21.47 14.28
N ILE A 161 -11.08 -21.33 14.74
CA ILE A 161 -10.27 -20.11 14.69
C ILE A 161 -8.91 -20.48 14.09
N THR A 162 -8.47 -19.69 13.11
CA THR A 162 -7.16 -19.81 12.46
C THR A 162 -6.18 -18.75 12.97
N GLU A 163 -4.90 -18.93 12.67
CA GLU A 163 -3.85 -17.94 12.94
C GLU A 163 -4.15 -16.56 12.32
N ASP A 164 -4.61 -16.51 11.07
CA ASP A 164 -4.94 -15.27 10.38
C ASP A 164 -6.10 -14.50 11.04
N GLU A 165 -7.12 -15.22 11.53
CA GLU A 165 -8.24 -14.60 12.25
C GLU A 165 -7.79 -13.98 13.58
N LEU A 166 -6.77 -14.55 14.25
CA LEU A 166 -6.18 -13.98 15.47
C LEU A 166 -5.34 -12.74 15.18
N ILE A 167 -4.54 -12.75 14.10
CA ILE A 167 -3.70 -11.61 13.71
C ILE A 167 -4.56 -10.40 13.31
N LYS A 168 -5.62 -10.62 12.51
CA LYS A 168 -6.57 -9.56 12.10
C LYS A 168 -7.28 -8.90 13.29
N GLN A 169 -7.52 -9.65 14.37
CA GLN A 169 -8.16 -9.13 15.58
C GLN A 169 -7.22 -8.27 16.44
N ASN A 170 -5.93 -8.61 16.49
CA ASN A 170 -4.93 -7.80 17.22
C ASN A 170 -4.63 -6.45 16.57
N ILE A 171 -4.88 -6.31 15.26
CA ILE A 171 -4.72 -5.04 14.53
C ILE A 171 -5.90 -4.08 14.79
N SER A 172 -7.05 -4.58 15.23
CA SER A 172 -8.28 -3.78 15.42
C SER A 172 -8.45 -3.20 16.83
N VAL A 173 -7.52 -3.45 17.76
CA VAL A 173 -7.53 -2.88 19.12
C VAL A 173 -6.25 -2.08 19.36
N THR A 174 -6.11 -0.95 18.66
CA THR A 174 -5.14 0.09 19.02
C THR A 174 -5.91 1.34 19.46
N ASN A 175 -6.41 1.31 20.69
CA ASN A 175 -6.60 2.53 21.46
C ASN A 175 -5.61 2.46 22.63
N ASP A 176 -4.72 3.45 22.62
CA ASP A 176 -3.71 3.72 23.64
C ASP A 176 -4.40 3.94 25.00
N THR A 177 -3.78 3.40 26.07
CA THR A 177 -4.22 3.35 27.49
C THR A 177 -4.92 2.07 27.96
N ASP A 178 -4.19 0.94 27.94
CA ASP A 178 -4.18 -0.03 29.04
C ASP A 178 -2.94 -0.93 28.92
N LYS A 179 -1.81 -0.45 29.44
CA LYS A 179 -0.67 -1.32 29.77
C LYS A 179 -1.04 -2.10 31.04
N ALA A 180 -1.87 -3.12 30.90
CA ALA A 180 -2.08 -4.15 31.92
C ALA A 180 -2.42 -5.49 31.23
N PHE A 181 -1.47 -6.42 31.28
CA PHE A 181 -1.59 -7.84 30.92
C PHE A 181 -1.99 -8.18 29.46
N SER A 182 -0.99 -8.46 28.63
CA SER A 182 -1.11 -9.34 27.45
C SER A 182 -0.59 -10.73 27.84
N PRO A 183 -1.40 -11.81 27.82
CA PRO A 183 -0.93 -13.15 28.18
C PRO A 183 -0.14 -13.85 27.05
N PHE A 184 0.23 -13.12 25.98
CA PHE A 184 1.08 -13.64 24.91
C PHE A 184 2.41 -12.86 24.86
N LEU A 185 3.12 -12.88 25.98
CA LEU A 185 4.58 -12.90 25.90
C LEU A 185 4.94 -14.29 25.36
N VAL A 186 5.58 -14.29 24.20
CA VAL A 186 6.44 -15.36 23.70
C VAL A 186 7.09 -16.03 24.90
N GLU A 187 6.80 -17.32 25.13
CA GLU A 187 7.60 -18.11 26.06
C GLU A 187 9.03 -18.03 25.52
N GLU A 188 9.83 -17.22 26.19
CA GLU A 188 11.23 -16.99 25.92
C GLU A 188 11.94 -18.33 25.76
N LEU A 189 12.89 -18.36 24.84
CA LEU A 189 14.01 -19.29 24.83
C LEU A 189 14.68 -19.27 26.22
N SER A 190 14.15 -20.06 27.14
CA SER A 190 14.87 -20.44 28.35
C SER A 190 15.85 -21.53 27.95
N TYR A 191 17.07 -21.07 27.70
CA TYR A 191 18.28 -21.84 27.79
C TYR A 191 18.22 -22.75 29.03
N GLY A 192 18.15 -24.07 28.81
CA GLY A 192 18.63 -25.03 29.79
C GLY A 192 20.15 -24.94 29.89
N PRO A 193 20.75 -25.12 31.07
CA PRO A 193 22.17 -24.83 31.30
C PRO A 193 23.07 -25.73 30.44
N GLY A 194 24.14 -25.10 29.94
CA GLY A 194 25.15 -25.71 29.09
C GLY A 194 25.81 -26.93 29.71
N PHE A 195 26.10 -27.87 28.83
CA PHE A 195 27.10 -28.91 29.02
C PHE A 195 28.47 -28.24 29.23
N ASP A 196 28.94 -28.25 30.47
CA ASP A 196 30.36 -28.17 30.81
C ASP A 196 30.61 -29.08 32.01
N GLY A 197 31.51 -30.06 31.87
CA GLY A 197 31.96 -30.89 32.98
C GLY A 197 32.21 -32.35 32.63
N ILE A 198 33.33 -32.62 31.96
CA ILE A 198 33.97 -33.94 31.97
C ILE A 198 34.54 -34.19 33.38
N GLY A 199 34.22 -35.36 33.94
CA GLY A 199 35.10 -36.12 34.84
C GLY A 199 35.01 -35.80 36.34
N GLU A 200 34.54 -36.76 37.13
CA GLU A 200 35.43 -37.56 37.99
C GLU A 200 34.69 -38.76 38.59
N VAL A 201 35.50 -39.74 38.97
CA VAL A 201 35.24 -41.16 39.18
C VAL A 201 34.93 -41.43 40.66
N ASP A 202 34.60 -42.70 40.93
CA ASP A 202 34.49 -43.42 42.21
C ASP A 202 33.13 -43.40 42.90
N SER A 203 32.62 -44.49 43.48
CA SER A 203 32.87 -45.93 43.41
C SER A 203 31.81 -46.59 44.30
N GLU A 204 31.53 -47.86 44.02
CA GLU A 204 31.01 -48.89 44.94
C GLU A 204 29.49 -49.03 45.19
N ASP A 205 29.06 -50.25 44.87
CA ASP A 205 28.06 -51.10 45.54
C ASP A 205 26.56 -50.77 45.43
N ALA A 206 25.65 -51.72 45.20
CA ALA A 206 25.70 -53.11 44.81
C ALA A 206 24.24 -53.58 44.59
N LYS A 207 24.01 -54.45 43.60
CA LYS A 207 22.85 -55.38 43.43
C LYS A 207 21.49 -54.68 43.16
N SER A 208 20.59 -55.11 42.28
CA SER A 208 20.28 -56.31 41.49
C SER A 208 19.12 -55.86 40.57
N GLY A 209 18.92 -56.22 39.30
CA GLY A 209 19.19 -57.43 38.55
C GLY A 209 18.25 -57.46 37.32
N SER A 210 18.68 -58.18 36.28
CA SER A 210 17.87 -58.76 35.18
C SER A 210 17.34 -57.86 34.05
N GLY A 211 17.97 -57.97 32.87
CA GLY A 211 17.29 -57.84 31.58
C GLY A 211 18.21 -57.50 30.40
N ASN A 212 18.68 -58.52 29.67
CA ASN A 212 19.52 -58.45 28.45
C ASN A 212 19.05 -57.43 27.41
N SER A 213 19.99 -56.63 26.86
CA SER A 213 19.94 -56.23 25.44
C SER A 213 21.30 -56.50 24.80
N THR A 214 21.32 -57.49 23.92
CA THR A 214 22.41 -57.73 22.98
C THR A 214 22.25 -56.76 21.82
N TYR A 215 23.32 -56.00 21.58
CA TYR A 215 23.53 -55.27 20.33
C TYR A 215 23.34 -56.21 19.13
N ASP A 216 22.45 -55.82 18.22
CA ASP A 216 22.48 -56.28 16.84
C ASP A 216 22.45 -55.04 15.94
N MET A 217 23.53 -54.84 15.19
CA MET A 217 23.63 -53.78 14.19
C MET A 217 22.70 -54.11 13.02
N ALA A 218 21.53 -53.49 12.96
CA ALA A 218 20.73 -53.46 11.76
C ALA A 218 21.17 -52.27 10.89
N LYS A 219 21.81 -52.59 9.75
CA LYS A 219 22.13 -51.67 8.66
C LYS A 219 20.88 -50.88 8.24
N SER A 220 21.00 -49.57 8.12
CA SER A 220 20.05 -48.73 7.37
C SER A 220 19.95 -49.24 5.93
N PRO A 221 18.76 -49.30 5.31
CA PRO A 221 18.68 -49.60 3.89
C PRO A 221 19.17 -48.37 3.11
N ASP A 222 20.12 -48.59 2.20
CA ASP A 222 20.52 -47.61 1.19
C ASP A 222 19.30 -47.23 0.34
N PHE A 223 19.12 -45.94 0.08
CA PHE A 223 18.04 -45.40 -0.73
C PHE A 223 18.45 -45.53 -2.21
N GLU A 224 17.91 -46.50 -2.93
CA GLU A 224 18.22 -46.68 -4.35
C GLU A 224 17.43 -45.68 -5.21
N THR A 225 18.07 -45.17 -6.27
CA THR A 225 17.56 -44.19 -7.24
C THR A 225 16.20 -44.55 -7.86
N THR A 226 15.80 -45.82 -7.79
CA THR A 226 14.54 -46.35 -8.33
C THR A 226 13.31 -46.12 -7.45
N ASP A 227 13.49 -45.85 -6.15
CA ASP A 227 12.35 -45.53 -5.27
C ASP A 227 11.77 -44.14 -5.57
N PHE A 228 12.59 -43.23 -6.10
CA PHE A 228 12.18 -41.88 -6.50
C PHE A 228 11.42 -41.84 -7.84
N GLU A 229 11.75 -42.73 -8.78
CA GLU A 229 11.08 -42.86 -10.08
C GLU A 229 9.64 -43.35 -9.93
N LYS A 230 9.40 -44.25 -8.95
CA LYS A 230 8.10 -44.84 -8.65
C LYS A 230 7.05 -43.83 -8.13
N TYR A 231 7.50 -42.73 -7.51
CA TYR A 231 6.64 -41.63 -7.08
C TYR A 231 6.40 -40.58 -8.17
N THR A 232 7.12 -40.65 -9.30
CA THR A 232 7.11 -39.61 -10.35
C THR A 232 6.06 -39.88 -11.44
N GLU A 233 5.62 -41.13 -11.63
CA GLU A 233 4.59 -41.47 -12.65
C GLU A 233 3.16 -41.05 -12.27
N LEU A 234 2.89 -40.73 -11.00
CA LEU A 234 1.54 -40.46 -10.50
C LEU A 234 1.09 -38.98 -10.62
N ILE A 235 1.92 -38.08 -11.15
CA ILE A 235 1.73 -36.61 -11.06
C ILE A 235 1.24 -35.96 -12.37
N PHE A 236 1.02 -36.70 -13.47
CA PHE A 236 0.64 -36.08 -14.73
C PHE A 236 -0.87 -36.12 -15.03
N LYS A 237 -1.51 -34.95 -15.02
CA LYS A 237 -2.33 -34.50 -16.15
C LYS A 237 -2.43 -32.98 -16.28
N GLU A 238 -2.15 -32.55 -17.51
CA GLU A 238 -2.12 -31.24 -18.16
C GLU A 238 -3.12 -30.17 -17.71
N ASN A 239 -2.66 -28.93 -17.52
CA ASN A 239 -2.70 -27.88 -18.55
C ASN A 239 -2.12 -26.54 -18.03
N ILE A 240 -1.31 -25.88 -18.85
CA ILE A 240 -1.27 -24.43 -19.18
C ILE A 240 0.13 -24.13 -19.76
N GLU A 241 0.15 -23.68 -21.03
CA GLU A 241 1.34 -23.21 -21.73
C GLU A 241 1.82 -21.87 -21.16
N ILE A 242 3.07 -21.83 -20.69
CA ILE A 242 3.84 -20.59 -20.50
C ILE A 242 5.20 -20.82 -21.18
N ASN A 243 5.71 -19.82 -21.90
CA ASN A 243 6.96 -19.89 -22.65
C ASN A 243 8.17 -19.70 -21.71
N PHE A 244 8.88 -20.78 -21.39
CA PHE A 244 9.94 -20.85 -20.38
C PHE A 244 11.38 -20.86 -20.95
N ASP A 245 11.55 -20.81 -22.27
CA ASP A 245 12.85 -21.14 -22.89
C ASP A 245 13.92 -20.06 -22.67
N GLU A 246 13.54 -18.77 -22.61
CA GLU A 246 14.49 -17.65 -22.47
C GLU A 246 15.04 -17.50 -21.04
N ARG A 247 14.20 -17.70 -20.01
CA ARG A 247 14.61 -17.69 -18.60
C ARG A 247 15.52 -18.86 -18.24
N LYS A 248 15.31 -20.01 -18.87
CA LYS A 248 16.12 -21.22 -18.67
C LYS A 248 17.53 -21.06 -19.24
N GLU A 249 17.67 -20.40 -20.39
CA GLU A 249 18.98 -20.14 -21.02
C GLU A 249 19.85 -19.17 -20.19
N LEU A 250 19.25 -18.17 -19.55
CA LEU A 250 19.92 -17.25 -18.61
C LEU A 250 20.45 -17.99 -17.36
N LEU A 251 19.67 -18.92 -16.80
CA LEU A 251 20.09 -19.78 -15.69
C LEU A 251 21.22 -20.74 -16.09
N ASP A 252 21.09 -21.42 -17.24
CA ASP A 252 22.03 -22.44 -17.69
C ASP A 252 23.42 -21.86 -18.01
N LYS A 253 23.51 -20.59 -18.43
CA LYS A 253 24.79 -19.89 -18.61
C LYS A 253 25.55 -19.64 -17.30
N ARG A 254 24.84 -19.45 -16.18
CA ARG A 254 25.44 -19.00 -14.91
C ARG A 254 25.73 -20.17 -13.95
N LEU A 255 24.93 -21.25 -14.00
CA LEU A 255 24.90 -22.30 -12.95
C LEU A 255 25.63 -23.60 -13.31
N SER A 256 26.70 -23.54 -14.11
CA SER A 256 27.36 -24.74 -14.68
C SER A 256 27.90 -25.80 -13.71
N ASN A 257 27.85 -25.63 -12.37
CA ASN A 257 28.47 -26.55 -11.40
C ASN A 257 27.72 -26.74 -10.06
N TYR A 258 26.48 -27.26 -10.02
CA TYR A 258 25.86 -27.68 -8.75
C TYR A 258 25.23 -29.08 -8.80
N ILE A 259 25.41 -29.85 -7.72
CA ILE A 259 25.28 -31.31 -7.61
C ILE A 259 23.86 -31.79 -7.23
N VAL A 260 22.88 -30.88 -7.07
CA VAL A 260 21.47 -31.30 -6.99
C VAL A 260 20.98 -31.64 -8.39
N GLY A 261 20.41 -32.83 -8.54
CA GLY A 261 20.01 -33.38 -9.83
C GLY A 261 19.02 -32.44 -10.51
N LYS A 262 19.22 -32.21 -11.82
CA LYS A 262 18.38 -31.35 -12.66
C LYS A 262 16.87 -31.63 -12.48
N MET A 263 16.50 -32.86 -12.12
CA MET A 263 15.13 -33.30 -11.87
C MET A 263 14.54 -32.78 -10.54
N GLU A 264 15.33 -32.71 -9.47
CA GLU A 264 14.87 -32.20 -8.16
C GLU A 264 14.69 -30.69 -8.20
N MET A 265 15.56 -30.01 -8.96
CA MET A 265 15.46 -28.58 -9.23
C MET A 265 14.24 -28.26 -10.11
N PHE A 266 13.90 -29.13 -11.06
CA PHE A 266 12.68 -29.02 -11.87
C PHE A 266 11.40 -29.27 -11.04
N LYS A 267 11.42 -30.22 -10.10
CA LYS A 267 10.29 -30.47 -9.18
C LYS A 267 10.08 -29.32 -8.19
N PHE A 268 11.15 -28.71 -7.70
CA PHE A 268 11.10 -27.51 -6.87
C PHE A 268 10.56 -26.30 -7.68
N ASP A 269 11.00 -26.15 -8.92
CA ASP A 269 10.50 -25.16 -9.88
C ASP A 269 8.99 -25.35 -10.17
N GLU A 270 8.53 -26.58 -10.40
CA GLU A 270 7.11 -26.89 -10.61
C GLU A 270 6.25 -26.66 -9.35
N ALA A 271 6.78 -26.96 -8.15
CA ALA A 271 6.10 -26.75 -6.88
C ALA A 271 5.95 -25.26 -6.51
N LEU A 272 6.99 -24.45 -6.75
CA LEU A 272 6.95 -22.99 -6.57
C LEU A 272 6.01 -22.30 -7.56
N LYS A 273 5.95 -22.78 -8.81
CA LYS A 273 5.03 -22.27 -9.83
C LYS A 273 3.56 -22.56 -9.54
N ARG A 274 3.28 -23.65 -8.82
CA ARG A 274 1.91 -24.05 -8.46
C ARG A 274 1.44 -23.45 -7.14
N ASN A 275 2.35 -23.23 -6.19
CA ASN A 275 2.02 -22.81 -4.83
C ASN A 275 2.86 -21.59 -4.44
N SER A 276 2.21 -20.42 -4.37
CA SER A 276 2.78 -19.17 -3.84
C SER A 276 2.92 -19.16 -2.31
N ASP A 277 2.69 -20.29 -1.62
CA ASP A 277 2.54 -20.30 -0.18
C ASP A 277 3.87 -20.40 0.57
N ALA A 278 4.08 -19.43 1.45
CA ALA A 278 5.17 -19.36 2.43
C ALA A 278 5.34 -20.66 3.24
N PHE A 279 4.33 -21.53 3.31
CA PHE A 279 4.37 -22.81 4.03
C PHE A 279 5.35 -23.84 3.44
N VAL A 280 5.36 -24.05 2.11
CA VAL A 280 6.27 -25.01 1.45
C VAL A 280 7.71 -24.53 1.60
N VAL A 281 7.93 -23.22 1.38
CA VAL A 281 9.23 -22.58 1.57
C VAL A 281 9.67 -22.67 3.03
N ASN A 282 8.80 -22.39 4.01
CA ASN A 282 9.10 -22.51 5.45
C ASN A 282 9.46 -23.94 5.86
N ARG A 283 8.70 -24.94 5.39
CA ARG A 283 8.96 -26.35 5.70
C ARG A 283 10.30 -26.80 5.11
N PHE A 284 10.56 -26.44 3.86
CA PHE A 284 11.84 -26.71 3.20
C PHE A 284 12.99 -26.05 3.94
N LEU A 285 12.86 -24.77 4.29
CA LEU A 285 13.87 -24.01 5.04
C LEU A 285 14.14 -24.60 6.42
N LYS A 286 13.11 -25.07 7.12
CA LYS A 286 13.25 -25.73 8.42
C LYS A 286 14.01 -27.06 8.30
N GLU A 287 13.69 -27.86 7.29
CA GLU A 287 14.39 -29.12 7.02
C GLU A 287 15.83 -28.88 6.56
N LEU A 288 16.05 -27.91 5.68
CA LEU A 288 17.36 -27.50 5.20
C LEU A 288 18.23 -27.00 6.34
N SER A 289 17.68 -26.15 7.21
CA SER A 289 18.34 -25.65 8.42
C SER A 289 18.72 -26.79 9.35
N SER A 290 17.78 -27.69 9.67
CA SER A 290 18.04 -28.88 10.49
C SER A 290 19.17 -29.74 9.90
N ARG A 291 19.14 -30.02 8.60
CA ARG A 291 20.17 -30.84 7.93
C ARG A 291 21.52 -30.14 7.87
N LEU A 292 21.56 -28.83 7.59
CA LEU A 292 22.79 -28.05 7.60
C LEU A 292 23.40 -28.05 9.01
N MET A 293 22.58 -27.91 10.05
CA MET A 293 23.04 -27.93 11.43
C MET A 293 23.54 -29.31 11.86
N ASN A 294 22.89 -30.39 11.42
CA ASN A 294 23.26 -31.76 11.80
C ASN A 294 24.40 -32.37 10.97
N SER A 295 24.75 -31.79 9.82
CA SER A 295 25.77 -32.33 8.90
C SER A 295 27.05 -31.48 8.79
N GLN A 296 27.26 -30.55 9.73
CA GLN A 296 28.43 -29.66 9.78
C GLN A 296 29.75 -30.43 9.74
N GLY A 297 30.75 -29.89 9.02
CA GLY A 297 32.08 -30.52 8.89
C GLY A 297 32.14 -31.74 7.96
N THR A 298 31.01 -32.25 7.46
CA THR A 298 30.96 -33.37 6.50
C THR A 298 30.99 -32.91 5.05
N ARG A 299 31.40 -33.79 4.12
CA ARG A 299 31.32 -33.52 2.68
C ARG A 299 29.88 -33.25 2.22
N ALA A 300 28.92 -34.05 2.70
CA ALA A 300 27.51 -33.88 2.40
C ALA A 300 26.96 -32.53 2.89
N GLY A 301 27.37 -32.09 4.09
CA GLY A 301 27.01 -30.78 4.61
C GLY A 301 27.58 -29.61 3.80
N LYS A 302 28.78 -29.75 3.23
CA LYS A 302 29.36 -28.75 2.31
C LYS A 302 28.60 -28.68 0.99
N GLU A 303 28.28 -29.83 0.38
CA GLU A 303 27.48 -29.91 -0.86
C GLU A 303 26.05 -29.37 -0.65
N LEU A 304 25.46 -29.62 0.52
CA LEU A 304 24.17 -29.06 0.91
C LEU A 304 24.23 -27.54 1.06
N LEU A 305 25.30 -27.01 1.68
CA LEU A 305 25.52 -25.57 1.82
C LEU A 305 25.69 -24.91 0.45
N ASP A 306 26.49 -25.50 -0.44
CA ASP A 306 26.68 -25.02 -1.82
C ASP A 306 25.36 -24.89 -2.57
N THR A 307 24.49 -25.87 -2.40
CA THR A 307 23.15 -25.84 -3.00
C THR A 307 22.31 -24.74 -2.38
N ALA A 308 22.23 -24.69 -1.05
CA ALA A 308 21.40 -23.74 -0.30
C ALA A 308 21.70 -22.29 -0.70
N VAL A 309 22.99 -21.97 -0.80
CA VAL A 309 23.52 -20.66 -1.19
C VAL A 309 23.02 -20.20 -2.57
N SER A 310 22.69 -21.11 -3.49
CA SER A 310 22.18 -20.76 -4.83
C SER A 310 20.64 -20.63 -4.94
N LEU A 311 19.89 -20.98 -3.89
CA LEU A 311 18.43 -21.13 -4.00
C LEU A 311 17.67 -19.80 -3.93
N TRP A 312 18.16 -18.83 -3.17
CA TRP A 312 17.50 -17.53 -3.06
C TRP A 312 17.51 -16.75 -4.39
N GLU A 313 18.59 -16.83 -5.18
CA GLU A 313 18.66 -16.23 -6.52
C GLU A 313 17.59 -16.81 -7.47
N LYS A 314 17.39 -18.13 -7.40
CA LYS A 314 16.36 -18.80 -8.21
C LYS A 314 14.97 -18.34 -7.82
N LEU A 315 14.68 -18.26 -6.52
CA LEU A 315 13.40 -17.75 -6.03
C LEU A 315 13.11 -16.34 -6.57
N LEU A 316 14.11 -15.45 -6.59
CA LEU A 316 13.98 -14.12 -7.18
C LEU A 316 13.70 -14.16 -8.69
N LEU A 317 14.46 -14.96 -9.46
CA LEU A 317 14.28 -15.09 -10.91
C LEU A 317 12.91 -15.70 -11.29
N PHE A 318 12.32 -16.50 -10.41
CA PHE A 318 10.97 -17.04 -10.58
C PHE A 318 9.87 -16.10 -10.07
N GLY A 319 10.23 -14.93 -9.50
CA GLY A 319 9.29 -13.92 -9.02
C GLY A 319 8.76 -14.16 -7.61
N SER A 320 9.30 -15.13 -6.86
CA SER A 320 8.98 -15.34 -5.43
C SER A 320 9.88 -14.48 -4.56
N ILE A 321 9.48 -13.23 -4.36
CA ILE A 321 10.23 -12.24 -3.58
C ILE A 321 10.14 -12.58 -2.08
N SER A 322 8.95 -12.90 -1.60
CA SER A 322 8.68 -13.35 -0.23
C SER A 322 9.57 -14.54 0.16
N GLY A 323 9.62 -15.55 -0.71
CA GLY A 323 10.42 -16.76 -0.53
C GLY A 323 11.90 -16.45 -0.48
N ALA A 324 12.41 -15.61 -1.39
CA ALA A 324 13.80 -15.21 -1.40
C ALA A 324 14.22 -14.44 -0.14
N ILE A 325 13.40 -13.47 0.31
CA ILE A 325 13.66 -12.70 1.55
C ILE A 325 13.74 -13.64 2.75
N LEU A 326 12.77 -14.54 2.90
CA LEU A 326 12.73 -15.51 3.99
C LEU A 326 13.96 -16.43 3.94
N PHE A 327 14.37 -16.84 2.74
CA PHE A 327 15.55 -17.68 2.53
C PHE A 327 16.84 -16.99 2.97
N ILE A 328 17.04 -15.74 2.54
CA ILE A 328 18.20 -14.91 2.91
C ILE A 328 18.26 -14.77 4.44
N LYS A 329 17.17 -14.34 5.09
CA LYS A 329 17.12 -14.17 6.55
C LYS A 329 17.41 -15.48 7.32
N THR A 330 16.95 -16.60 6.79
CA THR A 330 17.21 -17.92 7.38
C THR A 330 18.69 -18.27 7.28
N LEU A 331 19.31 -18.06 6.11
CA LEU A 331 20.74 -18.25 5.91
C LEU A 331 21.57 -17.33 6.81
N GLU A 332 21.19 -16.06 6.97
CA GLU A 332 21.85 -15.12 7.89
C GLU A 332 21.81 -15.65 9.34
N THR A 333 20.64 -16.11 9.78
CA THR A 333 20.47 -16.70 11.13
C THR A 333 21.37 -17.92 11.33
N ILE A 334 21.49 -18.80 10.32
CA ILE A 334 22.40 -19.95 10.36
C ILE A 334 23.85 -19.47 10.41
N ALA A 335 24.22 -18.47 9.59
CA ALA A 335 25.59 -17.95 9.57
C ALA A 335 26.00 -17.36 10.92
N GLU A 336 25.09 -16.70 11.63
CA GLU A 336 25.32 -16.21 13.00
C GLU A 336 25.55 -17.35 13.99
N GLN A 337 24.70 -18.39 13.96
CA GLN A 337 24.83 -19.55 14.84
C GLN A 337 26.14 -20.33 14.60
N LEU A 338 26.62 -20.37 13.36
CA LEU A 338 27.85 -21.06 12.96
C LEU A 338 29.13 -20.22 13.11
N GLN A 339 29.02 -18.93 13.47
CA GLN A 339 30.16 -18.02 13.44
C GLN A 339 31.32 -18.47 14.33
N THR A 340 31.02 -19.11 15.47
CA THR A 340 32.01 -19.58 16.44
C THR A 340 32.42 -21.04 16.24
N THR A 341 31.48 -21.90 15.84
CA THR A 341 31.69 -23.35 15.71
C THR A 341 32.24 -23.75 14.35
N HIS A 342 31.77 -23.11 13.27
CA HIS A 342 32.15 -23.39 11.88
C HIS A 342 32.28 -22.08 11.08
N PRO A 343 33.34 -21.28 11.36
CA PRO A 343 33.54 -19.97 10.73
C PRO A 343 33.62 -20.06 9.20
N GLU A 344 34.09 -21.18 8.63
CA GLU A 344 34.12 -21.41 7.19
C GLU A 344 32.72 -21.53 6.55
N TYR A 345 31.73 -22.05 7.28
CA TYR A 345 30.33 -22.08 6.82
C TYR A 345 29.71 -20.68 6.92
N SER A 346 29.92 -20.01 8.06
CA SER A 346 29.44 -18.64 8.30
C SER A 346 29.95 -17.67 7.23
N GLN A 347 31.25 -17.72 6.94
CA GLN A 347 31.87 -16.84 5.94
C GLN A 347 31.32 -17.13 4.53
N LYS A 348 31.18 -18.40 4.16
CA LYS A 348 30.65 -18.79 2.84
C LYS A 348 29.21 -18.30 2.62
N ILE A 349 28.36 -18.36 3.65
CA ILE A 349 27.01 -17.78 3.59
C ILE A 349 27.08 -16.25 3.44
N LYS A 350 27.93 -15.57 4.21
CA LYS A 350 28.10 -14.11 4.10
C LYS A 350 28.61 -13.68 2.73
N ASP A 351 29.56 -14.44 2.16
CA ASP A 351 30.13 -14.18 0.83
C ASP A 351 29.09 -14.35 -0.28
N THR A 352 28.07 -15.19 -0.07
CA THR A 352 26.96 -15.40 -1.02
C THR A 352 26.18 -14.12 -1.28
N PHE A 353 25.96 -13.31 -0.24
CA PHE A 353 25.20 -12.07 -0.39
C PHE A 353 26.01 -10.96 -1.09
N SER A 354 27.26 -11.23 -1.49
CA SER A 354 28.02 -10.32 -2.37
C SER A 354 27.34 -10.11 -3.73
N ASP A 355 26.52 -11.06 -4.19
CA ASP A 355 25.72 -10.91 -5.42
C ASP A 355 24.67 -9.80 -5.32
N LEU A 356 24.23 -9.42 -4.10
CA LEU A 356 23.39 -8.23 -3.90
C LEU A 356 24.13 -6.92 -4.24
N GLU A 357 25.46 -6.94 -4.33
CA GLU A 357 26.27 -5.81 -4.81
C GLU A 357 26.56 -5.88 -6.32
N ASN A 358 26.29 -7.02 -6.96
CA ASN A 358 26.63 -7.28 -8.35
C ASN A 358 25.61 -6.61 -9.29
N GLU A 359 26.09 -5.66 -10.09
CA GLU A 359 25.24 -4.88 -11.01
C GLU A 359 24.70 -5.70 -12.18
N GLU A 360 25.40 -6.76 -12.59
CA GLU A 360 24.93 -7.70 -13.61
C GLU A 360 23.73 -8.49 -13.08
N PHE A 361 23.87 -9.08 -11.89
CA PHE A 361 22.78 -9.77 -11.19
C PHE A 361 21.55 -8.89 -11.00
N LEU A 362 21.74 -7.69 -10.45
CA LEU A 362 20.64 -6.76 -10.26
C LEU A 362 20.01 -6.35 -11.60
N SER A 363 20.81 -6.17 -12.66
CA SER A 363 20.27 -5.87 -14.00
C SER A 363 19.39 -7.00 -14.53
N ASP A 364 19.83 -8.25 -14.40
CA ASP A 364 19.08 -9.43 -14.82
C ASP A 364 17.77 -9.55 -14.03
N PHE A 365 17.82 -9.31 -12.72
CA PHE A 365 16.62 -9.27 -11.89
C PHE A 365 15.64 -8.19 -12.36
N PHE A 366 16.11 -6.97 -12.62
CA PHE A 366 15.27 -5.88 -13.11
C PHE A 366 14.60 -6.17 -14.47
N PHE A 367 15.20 -7.01 -15.32
CA PHE A 367 14.57 -7.46 -16.57
C PHE A 367 13.35 -8.36 -16.30
N SER A 368 13.34 -9.08 -15.19
CA SER A 368 12.25 -9.97 -14.79
C SER A 368 11.13 -9.29 -13.97
N VAL A 369 11.33 -8.02 -13.54
CA VAL A 369 10.42 -7.33 -12.60
C VAL A 369 9.00 -7.17 -13.17
N GLU A 370 8.85 -7.04 -14.48
CA GLU A 370 7.52 -6.86 -15.09
C GLU A 370 6.64 -8.10 -15.03
N ASP A 371 7.25 -9.27 -14.90
CA ASP A 371 6.55 -10.55 -14.82
C ASP A 371 6.26 -10.97 -13.37
N ILE A 372 6.66 -10.16 -12.37
CA ILE A 372 6.44 -10.46 -10.96
C ILE A 372 4.96 -10.20 -10.62
N PRO A 373 4.28 -11.14 -9.91
CA PRO A 373 2.91 -10.92 -9.44
C PRO A 373 2.75 -9.66 -8.61
N GLU A 374 1.58 -9.00 -8.69
CA GLU A 374 1.32 -7.73 -7.99
C GLU A 374 1.52 -7.82 -6.46
N GLU A 375 1.16 -8.96 -5.87
CA GLU A 375 1.31 -9.24 -4.44
C GLU A 375 2.80 -9.29 -4.01
N GLU A 376 3.66 -9.85 -4.86
CA GLU A 376 5.10 -9.95 -4.65
C GLU A 376 5.79 -8.59 -4.94
N LEU A 377 5.30 -7.83 -5.92
CA LEU A 377 5.74 -6.44 -6.16
C LEU A 377 5.47 -5.54 -4.95
N ALA A 378 4.39 -5.79 -4.19
CA ALA A 378 4.09 -5.01 -2.99
C ALA A 378 5.17 -5.11 -1.90
N ILE A 379 5.97 -6.18 -1.90
CA ILE A 379 7.04 -6.43 -0.92
C ILE A 379 8.47 -6.34 -1.50
N ILE A 380 8.63 -6.03 -2.78
CA ILE A 380 9.94 -5.90 -3.44
C ILE A 380 10.88 -4.88 -2.77
N GLY A 381 10.32 -3.83 -2.14
CA GLY A 381 11.08 -2.88 -1.35
C GLY A 381 11.76 -3.51 -0.14
N GLU A 382 11.20 -4.57 0.45
CA GLU A 382 11.85 -5.30 1.55
C GLU A 382 13.07 -6.06 1.06
N PHE A 383 13.02 -6.64 -0.15
CA PHE A 383 14.19 -7.24 -0.79
C PHE A 383 15.26 -6.18 -1.09
N PHE A 384 14.88 -5.04 -1.67
CA PHE A 384 15.83 -3.95 -1.93
C PHE A 384 16.42 -3.33 -0.66
N ALA A 385 15.78 -3.46 0.49
CA ALA A 385 16.36 -3.05 1.78
C ALA A 385 17.54 -3.94 2.21
N LEU A 386 17.69 -5.15 1.65
CA LEU A 386 18.84 -6.03 1.85
C LEU A 386 20.06 -5.59 1.02
N ILE A 387 19.85 -4.75 0.00
CA ILE A 387 20.92 -4.27 -0.88
C ILE A 387 21.70 -3.14 -0.18
N PRO A 388 23.06 -3.17 -0.18
CA PRO A 388 23.85 -2.16 0.50
C PRO A 388 23.54 -0.72 0.03
N PRO A 389 23.44 0.27 0.95
CA PRO A 389 23.07 1.65 0.61
C PRO A 389 23.95 2.31 -0.47
N LYS A 390 25.21 1.91 -0.59
CA LYS A 390 26.14 2.37 -1.64
C LYS A 390 25.65 2.07 -3.08
N LYS A 391 24.71 1.12 -3.24
CA LYS A 391 24.08 0.74 -4.52
C LYS A 391 22.74 1.43 -4.77
N MET A 392 22.30 2.32 -3.88
CA MET A 392 21.01 3.00 -4.01
C MET A 392 20.89 3.81 -5.31
N ASP A 393 21.97 4.45 -5.76
CA ASP A 393 21.99 5.16 -7.05
C ASP A 393 21.63 4.22 -8.22
N PHE A 394 22.30 3.08 -8.28
CA PHE A 394 22.07 2.05 -9.29
C PHE A 394 20.64 1.53 -9.25
N LEU A 395 20.09 1.27 -8.06
CA LEU A 395 18.70 0.85 -7.90
C LEU A 395 17.72 1.90 -8.43
N LEU A 396 17.88 3.17 -8.06
CA LEU A 396 17.00 4.24 -8.52
C LEU A 396 17.11 4.47 -10.03
N LEU A 397 18.29 4.26 -10.62
CA LEU A 397 18.50 4.26 -12.06
C LEU A 397 17.76 3.10 -12.75
N LYS A 398 17.84 1.88 -12.21
CA LYS A 398 17.14 0.71 -12.77
C LYS A 398 15.62 0.77 -12.63
N ILE A 399 15.12 1.34 -11.55
CA ILE A 399 13.67 1.63 -11.43
C ILE A 399 13.21 2.54 -12.58
N ASN A 400 14.05 3.47 -13.04
CA ASN A 400 13.70 4.31 -14.19
C ASN A 400 13.67 3.57 -15.53
N SER A 401 14.36 2.43 -15.65
CA SER A 401 14.36 1.61 -16.87
C SER A 401 13.25 0.56 -16.93
N ILE A 402 12.43 0.41 -15.89
CA ILE A 402 11.19 -0.40 -15.95
C ILE A 402 10.27 0.24 -17.00
N ASP A 403 9.75 -0.49 -17.98
CA ASP A 403 8.98 0.07 -19.09
C ASP A 403 7.56 0.44 -18.63
N SER A 404 6.90 -0.47 -17.92
CA SER A 404 5.55 -0.29 -17.38
C SER A 404 5.51 0.83 -16.33
N LYS A 405 4.67 1.84 -16.59
CA LYS A 405 4.44 2.94 -15.64
C LYS A 405 3.84 2.44 -14.33
N ASP A 406 2.90 1.51 -14.40
CA ASP A 406 2.17 1.01 -13.23
C ASP A 406 3.10 0.16 -12.36
N THR A 407 3.90 -0.73 -12.98
CA THR A 407 4.95 -1.50 -12.29
C THR A 407 5.96 -0.57 -11.63
N ARG A 408 6.42 0.48 -12.32
CA ARG A 408 7.36 1.46 -11.75
C ARG A 408 6.78 2.15 -10.52
N ILE A 409 5.49 2.51 -10.55
CA ILE A 409 4.80 3.13 -9.40
C ILE A 409 4.73 2.14 -8.24
N ALA A 410 4.33 0.89 -8.49
CA ALA A 410 4.24 -0.15 -7.47
C ALA A 410 5.60 -0.40 -6.78
N VAL A 411 6.68 -0.50 -7.57
CA VAL A 411 8.05 -0.67 -7.05
C VAL A 411 8.46 0.54 -6.19
N ILE A 412 8.21 1.78 -6.66
CA ILE A 412 8.52 3.00 -5.89
C ILE A 412 7.74 3.05 -4.57
N GLN A 413 6.46 2.69 -4.58
CA GLN A 413 5.62 2.66 -3.38
C GLN A 413 6.11 1.60 -2.38
N SER A 414 6.44 0.41 -2.86
CA SER A 414 7.04 -0.63 -2.02
C SER A 414 8.38 -0.15 -1.45
N CYS A 415 9.24 0.45 -2.27
CA CYS A 415 10.50 1.04 -1.81
C CYS A 415 10.28 2.11 -0.73
N ALA A 416 9.34 3.03 -0.95
CA ALA A 416 9.00 4.07 0.03
C ALA A 416 8.53 3.46 1.35
N LYS A 417 7.82 2.33 1.34
CA LYS A 417 7.41 1.63 2.56
C LYS A 417 8.60 1.05 3.32
N TYR A 418 9.49 0.31 2.65
CA TYR A 418 10.49 -0.53 3.31
C TYR A 418 11.90 0.08 3.42
N LEU A 419 12.33 0.93 2.49
CA LEU A 419 13.69 1.47 2.51
C LEU A 419 13.86 2.50 3.65
N PRO A 420 14.98 2.43 4.39
CA PRO A 420 15.32 3.43 5.39
C PRO A 420 15.85 4.72 4.74
N ILE A 421 15.79 5.82 5.49
CA ILE A 421 16.46 7.07 5.09
C ILE A 421 17.95 6.96 5.44
N THR A 422 18.80 6.80 4.44
CA THR A 422 20.27 6.77 4.59
C THR A 422 20.91 8.05 4.08
N ASP A 423 22.18 8.28 4.41
CA ASP A 423 22.92 9.44 3.92
C ASP A 423 23.14 9.38 2.40
N GLU A 424 23.29 8.17 1.84
CA GLU A 424 23.35 7.93 0.41
C GLU A 424 22.04 8.34 -0.28
N LEU A 425 20.88 7.94 0.26
CA LEU A 425 19.58 8.33 -0.28
C LEU A 425 19.38 9.86 -0.24
N ILE A 426 19.80 10.50 0.85
CA ILE A 426 19.76 11.97 0.97
C ILE A 426 20.67 12.63 -0.07
N ALA A 427 21.87 12.09 -0.31
CA ALA A 427 22.79 12.61 -1.32
C ALA A 427 22.20 12.55 -2.74
N LEU A 428 21.37 11.54 -3.04
CA LEU A 428 20.72 11.37 -4.35
C LEU A 428 19.69 12.47 -4.69
N THR A 429 19.25 13.27 -3.71
CA THR A 429 18.43 14.47 -3.99
C THR A 429 19.17 15.55 -4.78
N ARG A 430 20.51 15.45 -4.89
CA ARG A 430 21.38 16.34 -5.67
C ARG A 430 21.96 15.67 -6.92
N HIS A 431 21.44 14.50 -7.29
CA HIS A 431 21.94 13.73 -8.41
C HIS A 431 21.80 14.49 -9.74
N SER A 432 22.75 14.29 -10.64
CA SER A 432 22.79 15.01 -11.92
C SER A 432 21.57 14.72 -12.80
N ASP A 433 21.05 13.49 -12.78
CA ASP A 433 19.79 13.06 -13.41
C ASP A 433 18.58 13.36 -12.52
N TRP A 434 17.66 14.18 -13.02
CA TRP A 434 16.44 14.57 -12.31
C TRP A 434 15.50 13.39 -12.01
N LYS A 435 15.54 12.30 -12.78
CA LYS A 435 14.69 11.12 -12.55
C LYS A 435 15.12 10.38 -11.28
N VAL A 436 16.42 10.33 -11.02
CA VAL A 436 16.98 9.79 -9.76
C VAL A 436 16.56 10.69 -8.60
N VAL A 437 16.68 12.01 -8.76
CA VAL A 437 16.21 12.99 -7.75
C VAL A 437 14.73 12.80 -7.45
N ARG A 438 13.87 12.69 -8.47
CA ARG A 438 12.43 12.44 -8.31
C ARG A 438 12.17 11.16 -7.50
N ASN A 439 12.83 10.06 -7.85
CA ASN A 439 12.64 8.79 -7.15
C ASN A 439 13.12 8.90 -5.69
N ALA A 440 14.28 9.52 -5.44
CA ALA A 440 14.78 9.74 -4.09
C ALA A 440 13.78 10.56 -3.23
N LEU A 441 13.22 11.63 -3.79
CA LEU A 441 12.18 12.43 -3.14
C LEU A 441 10.90 11.61 -2.89
N ALA A 442 10.47 10.78 -3.85
CA ALA A 442 9.29 9.93 -3.69
C ALA A 442 9.45 8.93 -2.54
N LEU A 443 10.63 8.34 -2.38
CA LEU A 443 10.95 7.43 -1.26
C LEU A 443 10.89 8.12 0.12
N MET A 444 11.09 9.44 0.16
CA MET A 444 11.07 10.23 1.40
C MET A 444 9.68 10.72 1.80
N LYS A 445 8.70 10.65 0.90
CA LYS A 445 7.43 11.38 1.02
C LYS A 445 6.65 11.12 2.32
N GLU A 446 6.61 9.87 2.77
CA GLU A 446 5.80 9.47 3.92
C GLU A 446 6.64 9.26 5.20
N LYS A 447 7.94 9.57 5.13
CA LYS A 447 8.89 9.31 6.22
C LYS A 447 9.00 10.52 7.15
N LYS A 448 9.11 10.24 8.45
CA LYS A 448 9.32 11.24 9.50
C LYS A 448 10.79 11.30 9.91
N ASP A 449 11.66 11.73 8.99
CA ASP A 449 13.09 11.92 9.26
C ASP A 449 13.47 13.41 9.18
N PRO A 450 14.12 13.98 10.22
CA PRO A 450 14.45 15.41 10.28
C PRO A 450 15.43 15.87 9.17
N ARG A 451 16.15 14.96 8.51
CA ARG A 451 17.08 15.25 7.40
C ARG A 451 16.37 15.49 6.07
N ILE A 452 15.14 15.01 5.91
CA ILE A 452 14.37 15.10 4.65
C ILE A 452 14.11 16.56 4.28
N LEU A 453 13.61 17.35 5.22
CA LEU A 453 13.21 18.73 4.95
C LEU A 453 14.40 19.62 4.50
N PRO A 454 15.58 19.57 5.15
CA PRO A 454 16.80 20.15 4.60
C PRO A 454 17.16 19.68 3.19
N ALA A 455 17.00 18.39 2.89
CA ALA A 455 17.31 17.83 1.57
C ALA A 455 16.37 18.37 0.48
N ILE A 456 15.06 18.40 0.75
CA ILE A 456 14.06 18.99 -0.15
C ILE A 456 14.38 20.47 -0.40
N ARG A 457 14.66 21.25 0.65
CA ARG A 457 15.00 22.68 0.53
C ARG A 457 16.22 22.91 -0.36
N ALA A 458 17.27 22.08 -0.25
CA ALA A 458 18.43 22.16 -1.13
C ALA A 458 18.05 21.88 -2.60
N THR A 459 17.16 20.92 -2.82
CA THR A 459 16.72 20.47 -4.16
C THR A 459 15.85 21.51 -4.89
N VAL A 460 15.17 22.40 -4.17
CA VAL A 460 14.45 23.54 -4.79
C VAL A 460 15.37 24.42 -5.65
N SER A 461 16.67 24.46 -5.35
CA SER A 461 17.67 25.22 -6.11
C SER A 461 18.44 24.38 -7.13
N HIS A 462 17.95 23.18 -7.46
CA HIS A 462 18.63 22.24 -8.36
C HIS A 462 18.82 22.81 -9.78
N PRO A 463 19.92 22.50 -10.50
CA PRO A 463 20.15 22.98 -11.87
C PRO A 463 19.05 22.55 -12.85
N GLN A 464 18.59 21.30 -12.74
CA GLN A 464 17.54 20.77 -13.60
C GLN A 464 16.15 21.29 -13.20
N LYS A 465 15.40 21.80 -14.18
CA LYS A 465 14.03 22.32 -14.02
C LYS A 465 13.10 21.31 -13.35
N GLN A 466 13.10 20.07 -13.83
CA GLN A 466 12.13 19.08 -13.37
C GLN A 466 12.36 18.71 -11.90
N ALA A 467 13.63 18.53 -11.47
CA ALA A 467 13.97 18.28 -10.06
C ALA A 467 13.46 19.39 -9.12
N ARG A 468 13.53 20.67 -9.54
CA ARG A 468 12.98 21.77 -8.75
C ARG A 468 11.47 21.67 -8.56
N ILE A 469 10.75 21.25 -9.60
CA ILE A 469 9.29 21.07 -9.56
C ILE A 469 8.91 19.94 -8.60
N GLU A 470 9.58 18.80 -8.69
CA GLU A 470 9.34 17.67 -7.79
C GLU A 470 9.62 18.03 -6.33
N ALA A 471 10.74 18.71 -6.06
CA ALA A 471 11.09 19.16 -4.72
C ALA A 471 10.07 20.16 -4.15
N LEU A 472 9.59 21.08 -4.98
CA LEU A 472 8.60 22.07 -4.57
C LEU A 472 7.25 21.41 -4.27
N ALA A 473 6.82 20.46 -5.10
CA ALA A 473 5.62 19.68 -4.87
C ALA A 473 5.70 18.92 -3.55
N LEU A 474 6.83 18.28 -3.27
CA LEU A 474 7.04 17.57 -2.02
C LEU A 474 7.11 18.51 -0.82
N LEU A 475 7.79 19.64 -0.92
CA LEU A 475 7.90 20.62 0.16
C LEU A 475 6.52 21.13 0.60
N MET A 476 5.59 21.32 -0.36
CA MET A 476 4.22 21.70 -0.07
C MET A 476 3.44 20.65 0.72
N GLU A 477 3.72 19.37 0.50
CA GLU A 477 3.11 18.28 1.27
C GLU A 477 3.62 18.24 2.72
N PHE A 478 4.89 18.60 2.94
CA PHE A 478 5.48 18.63 4.28
C PHE A 478 5.12 19.89 5.08
N SER A 479 5.27 21.07 4.48
CA SER A 479 4.97 22.35 5.14
C SER A 479 4.76 23.46 4.13
N VAL A 480 3.52 23.93 4.03
CA VAL A 480 3.15 25.10 3.22
C VAL A 480 3.91 26.35 3.66
N GLU A 481 4.07 26.56 4.97
CA GLU A 481 4.76 27.71 5.54
C GLU A 481 6.24 27.76 5.09
N GLU A 482 6.89 26.60 5.04
CA GLU A 482 8.28 26.51 4.57
C GLU A 482 8.41 26.53 3.05
N ALA A 483 7.40 26.01 2.34
CA ALA A 483 7.36 26.05 0.89
C ALA A 483 7.16 27.48 0.36
N LEU A 484 6.45 28.33 1.11
CA LEU A 484 6.00 29.63 0.62
C LEU A 484 7.14 30.57 0.17
N PRO A 485 8.26 30.74 0.91
CA PRO A 485 9.38 31.57 0.46
C PRO A 485 10.07 31.02 -0.81
N ALA A 486 10.08 29.69 -0.98
CA ALA A 486 10.59 29.05 -2.19
C ALA A 486 9.65 29.26 -3.39
N LEU A 487 8.34 29.05 -3.17
CA LEU A 487 7.28 29.31 -4.15
C LEU A 487 7.28 30.76 -4.60
N GLU A 488 7.40 31.70 -3.67
CA GLU A 488 7.48 33.13 -3.98
C GLU A 488 8.65 33.42 -4.92
N ARG A 489 9.87 32.98 -4.58
CA ARG A 489 11.03 33.17 -5.46
C ARG A 489 10.82 32.54 -6.84
N ALA A 490 10.22 31.35 -6.89
CA ALA A 490 9.93 30.65 -8.13
C ALA A 490 8.88 31.37 -9.00
N ALA A 491 7.87 31.99 -8.38
CA ALA A 491 6.84 32.77 -9.08
C ALA A 491 7.41 34.00 -9.81
N PHE A 492 8.60 34.49 -9.41
CA PHE A 492 9.33 35.58 -10.07
C PHE A 492 10.59 35.09 -10.83
N SER A 493 10.71 33.78 -11.09
CA SER A 493 11.80 33.19 -11.88
C SER A 493 11.87 33.78 -13.29
N SER A 494 13.03 33.78 -13.95
CA SER A 494 13.13 34.13 -15.38
C SER A 494 12.56 33.05 -16.31
N ALA A 495 12.49 31.80 -15.85
CA ALA A 495 11.95 30.68 -16.62
C ALA A 495 10.41 30.59 -16.50
N ARG A 496 9.70 30.78 -17.62
CA ARG A 496 8.22 30.75 -17.73
C ARG A 496 7.60 29.55 -17.04
N ASP A 497 8.08 28.34 -17.34
CA ASP A 497 7.49 27.12 -16.79
C ASP A 497 7.63 26.99 -15.26
N VAL A 498 8.73 27.53 -14.70
CA VAL A 498 8.94 27.55 -13.25
C VAL A 498 8.00 28.54 -12.60
N ARG A 499 7.83 29.73 -13.20
CA ARG A 499 6.86 30.71 -12.74
C ARG A 499 5.44 30.16 -12.78
N SER A 500 5.01 29.63 -13.93
CA SER A 500 3.65 29.11 -14.13
C SER A 500 3.31 28.02 -13.11
N ALA A 501 4.19 27.04 -12.93
CA ALA A 501 4.00 25.99 -11.91
C ALA A 501 3.94 26.57 -10.49
N ALA A 502 4.81 27.52 -10.15
CA ALA A 502 4.82 28.14 -8.82
C ALA A 502 3.55 28.97 -8.56
N ILE A 503 3.09 29.76 -9.55
CA ILE A 503 1.87 30.56 -9.43
C ILE A 503 0.65 29.65 -9.28
N GLN A 504 0.57 28.57 -10.07
CA GLN A 504 -0.50 27.57 -9.91
C GLN A 504 -0.50 27.02 -8.48
N LYS A 505 0.67 26.59 -7.98
CA LYS A 505 0.80 26.06 -6.62
C LYS A 505 0.45 27.07 -5.54
N ILE A 506 0.87 28.33 -5.67
CA ILE A 506 0.47 29.42 -4.76
C ILE A 506 -1.04 29.58 -4.76
N LEU A 507 -1.68 29.58 -5.94
CA LEU A 507 -3.13 29.68 -6.04
C LEU A 507 -3.86 28.42 -5.55
N GLU A 508 -3.23 27.24 -5.50
CA GLU A 508 -3.84 26.02 -4.92
C GLU A 508 -3.93 26.10 -3.39
N LEU A 509 -3.08 26.90 -2.73
CA LEU A 509 -3.05 27.03 -1.27
C LEU A 509 -4.34 27.62 -0.70
N LYS A 510 -4.78 27.11 0.46
CA LYS A 510 -5.98 27.58 1.18
C LYS A 510 -5.74 28.86 1.98
N ASP A 511 -4.51 29.11 2.40
CA ASP A 511 -4.15 30.30 3.18
C ASP A 511 -4.10 31.55 2.30
N ASN A 512 -5.28 32.12 2.06
CA ASN A 512 -5.44 33.30 1.23
C ASN A 512 -4.77 34.55 1.84
N ILE A 513 -4.53 34.58 3.15
CA ILE A 513 -3.90 35.71 3.85
C ILE A 513 -2.42 35.81 3.46
N SER A 514 -1.71 34.69 3.53
CA SER A 514 -0.27 34.65 3.23
C SER A 514 0.04 34.77 1.74
N ILE A 515 -0.83 34.26 0.85
CA ILE A 515 -0.58 34.30 -0.60
C ILE A 515 -1.00 35.63 -1.25
N LYS A 516 -1.99 36.36 -0.70
CA LYS A 516 -2.51 37.59 -1.33
C LYS A 516 -1.41 38.65 -1.58
N PRO A 517 -0.46 38.92 -0.68
CA PRO A 517 0.65 39.84 -0.94
C PRO A 517 1.56 39.42 -2.10
N ILE A 518 1.74 38.11 -2.30
CA ILE A 518 2.54 37.55 -3.39
C ILE A 518 1.81 37.76 -4.72
N VAL A 519 0.54 37.36 -4.79
CA VAL A 519 -0.31 37.56 -5.97
C VAL A 519 -0.43 39.05 -6.31
N ASN A 520 -0.62 39.92 -5.32
CA ASN A 520 -0.68 41.36 -5.55
C ASN A 520 0.61 41.89 -6.21
N ARG A 521 1.80 41.48 -5.73
CA ARG A 521 3.06 41.86 -6.36
C ARG A 521 3.20 41.32 -7.78
N LEU A 522 2.79 40.08 -8.02
CA LEU A 522 2.78 39.47 -9.36
C LEU A 522 1.93 40.29 -10.33
N LEU A 523 0.75 40.71 -9.89
CA LEU A 523 -0.21 41.45 -10.71
C LEU A 523 0.09 42.95 -10.85
N LEU A 524 1.15 43.50 -10.23
CA LEU A 524 1.50 44.90 -10.49
C LEU A 524 1.84 45.11 -11.97
N ALA A 525 1.33 46.19 -12.57
CA ALA A 525 1.46 46.46 -14.00
C ALA A 525 2.91 46.39 -14.52
N HIS A 526 3.90 46.83 -13.73
CA HIS A 526 5.31 46.77 -14.13
C HIS A 526 5.90 45.34 -14.12
N ASN A 527 5.29 44.39 -13.40
CA ASN A 527 5.68 42.99 -13.42
C ASN A 527 4.95 42.25 -14.53
N LEU A 528 3.66 42.51 -14.74
CA LEU A 528 2.90 41.96 -15.87
C LEU A 528 3.55 42.31 -17.22
N LYS A 529 4.05 43.54 -17.38
CA LYS A 529 4.78 43.98 -18.58
C LYS A 529 6.07 43.21 -18.90
N LYS A 530 6.60 42.43 -17.95
CA LYS A 530 7.78 41.57 -18.16
C LYS A 530 7.41 40.18 -18.67
N LEU A 531 6.14 39.82 -18.61
CA LEU A 531 5.63 38.51 -19.00
C LEU A 531 5.24 38.51 -20.47
N GLU A 532 5.14 37.31 -21.04
CA GLU A 532 4.56 37.13 -22.36
C GLU A 532 3.05 37.38 -22.31
N SER A 533 2.47 37.85 -23.42
CA SER A 533 1.07 38.27 -23.46
C SER A 533 0.11 37.12 -23.10
N ASP A 534 0.38 35.91 -23.59
CA ASP A 534 -0.37 34.68 -23.27
C ASP A 534 -0.18 34.23 -21.81
N GLU A 535 1.00 34.45 -21.21
CA GLU A 535 1.23 34.15 -19.79
C GLU A 535 0.36 35.01 -18.86
N ILE A 536 0.11 36.29 -19.22
CA ILE A 536 -0.83 37.14 -18.48
C ILE A 536 -2.26 36.57 -18.53
N ASP A 537 -2.68 36.08 -19.71
CA ASP A 537 -3.98 35.43 -19.87
C ASP A 537 -4.09 34.20 -18.98
N GLU A 538 -3.08 33.33 -18.99
CA GLU A 538 -3.04 32.13 -18.15
C GLU A 538 -3.20 32.46 -16.67
N ILE A 539 -2.47 33.46 -16.16
CA ILE A 539 -2.54 33.87 -14.75
C ILE A 539 -3.93 34.39 -14.39
N PHE A 540 -4.49 35.30 -15.19
CA PHE A 540 -5.82 35.84 -14.94
C PHE A 540 -6.90 34.76 -15.01
N GLN A 541 -6.81 33.85 -15.98
CA GLN A 541 -7.74 32.73 -16.11
C GLN A 541 -7.62 31.74 -14.95
N MET A 542 -6.42 31.52 -14.42
CA MET A 542 -6.20 30.64 -13.28
C MET A 542 -6.87 31.18 -12.02
N ILE A 543 -6.81 32.49 -11.76
CA ILE A 543 -7.53 33.13 -10.65
C ILE A 543 -9.04 32.89 -10.76
N ILE A 544 -9.60 33.06 -11.96
CA ILE A 544 -11.03 32.87 -12.24
C ILE A 544 -11.45 31.40 -12.11
N SER A 545 -10.74 30.49 -12.80
CA SER A 545 -11.11 29.06 -12.88
C SER A 545 -10.99 28.36 -11.52
N MET A 546 -9.99 28.73 -10.72
CA MET A 546 -9.79 28.24 -9.35
C MET A 546 -10.69 28.94 -8.32
N ARG A 547 -11.54 29.89 -8.75
CA ARG A 547 -12.51 30.61 -7.91
C ARG A 547 -11.86 31.28 -6.71
N LYS A 548 -10.70 31.91 -6.92
CA LYS A 548 -9.95 32.62 -5.88
C LYS A 548 -10.58 33.99 -5.57
N TYR A 549 -11.79 33.97 -5.00
CA TYR A 549 -12.60 35.18 -4.78
C TYR A 549 -11.87 36.28 -3.99
N ASP A 550 -11.02 35.91 -3.03
CA ASP A 550 -10.18 36.85 -2.26
C ASP A 550 -9.13 37.60 -3.09
N MET A 551 -8.90 37.19 -4.34
CA MET A 551 -7.97 37.80 -5.29
C MET A 551 -8.70 38.54 -6.41
N PHE A 552 -10.03 38.51 -6.45
CA PHE A 552 -10.80 39.14 -7.53
C PHE A 552 -10.71 40.67 -7.48
N ASP A 553 -10.44 41.26 -6.32
CA ASP A 553 -10.13 42.68 -6.21
C ASP A 553 -8.81 43.04 -6.92
N LEU A 554 -7.80 42.18 -6.79
CA LEU A 554 -6.52 42.34 -7.46
C LEU A 554 -6.66 42.20 -8.98
N LEU A 555 -7.52 41.31 -9.47
CA LEU A 555 -7.81 41.21 -10.90
C LEU A 555 -8.68 42.39 -11.38
N GLY A 556 -9.71 42.76 -10.61
CA GLY A 556 -10.68 43.80 -10.96
C GLY A 556 -10.06 45.19 -11.12
N GLN A 557 -8.97 45.50 -10.40
CA GLN A 557 -8.28 46.77 -10.54
C GLN A 557 -7.74 47.00 -11.97
N HIS A 558 -7.44 45.94 -12.71
CA HIS A 558 -6.92 46.00 -14.09
C HIS A 558 -7.97 46.44 -15.12
N LEU A 559 -9.26 46.50 -14.75
CA LEU A 559 -10.28 47.17 -15.57
C LEU A 559 -10.01 48.68 -15.76
N LEU A 560 -9.17 49.26 -14.90
CA LEU A 560 -8.81 50.67 -14.86
C LEU A 560 -7.34 50.93 -15.23
N ASP A 561 -6.61 49.92 -15.70
CA ASP A 561 -5.23 50.11 -16.14
C ASP A 561 -5.16 51.08 -17.32
N GLU A 562 -4.02 51.74 -17.50
CA GLU A 562 -3.78 52.57 -18.69
C GLU A 562 -3.39 51.72 -19.90
N ASP A 563 -2.76 50.57 -19.66
CA ASP A 563 -2.31 49.64 -20.70
C ASP A 563 -3.50 48.91 -21.34
N HIS A 564 -3.64 49.06 -22.66
CA HIS A 564 -4.72 48.46 -23.44
C HIS A 564 -4.68 46.93 -23.40
N ASP A 565 -3.50 46.32 -23.49
CA ASP A 565 -3.40 44.87 -23.55
C ASP A 565 -3.81 44.25 -22.21
N ILE A 566 -3.28 44.78 -21.11
CA ILE A 566 -3.59 44.28 -19.75
C ILE A 566 -5.08 44.45 -19.43
N ARG A 567 -5.65 45.62 -19.76
CA ARG A 567 -7.06 45.92 -19.51
C ARG A 567 -7.98 45.01 -20.33
N LEU A 568 -7.68 44.79 -21.62
CA LEU A 568 -8.44 43.87 -22.47
C LEU A 568 -8.43 42.44 -21.92
N LYS A 569 -7.27 41.95 -21.49
CA LYS A 569 -7.12 40.61 -20.91
C LYS A 569 -7.87 40.47 -19.59
N ALA A 570 -7.84 41.48 -18.74
CA ALA A 570 -8.62 41.50 -17.50
C ALA A 570 -10.13 41.43 -17.79
N ILE A 571 -10.61 42.21 -18.77
CA ILE A 571 -12.02 42.16 -19.23
C ILE A 571 -12.37 40.74 -19.69
N GLN A 572 -11.58 40.15 -20.58
CA GLN A 572 -11.81 38.81 -21.14
C GLN A 572 -11.75 37.70 -20.08
N ALA A 573 -10.89 37.84 -19.07
CA ALA A 573 -10.84 36.93 -17.94
C ALA A 573 -12.09 37.03 -17.07
N ILE A 574 -12.48 38.25 -16.68
CA ILE A 574 -13.65 38.50 -15.84
C ILE A 574 -14.94 38.02 -16.52
N GLN A 575 -15.05 38.15 -17.85
CA GLN A 575 -16.20 37.60 -18.60
C GLN A 575 -16.43 36.10 -18.38
N LYS A 576 -15.39 35.32 -18.04
CA LYS A 576 -15.50 33.89 -17.77
C LYS A 576 -15.84 33.56 -16.32
N ALA A 577 -15.96 34.56 -15.45
CA ALA A 577 -16.40 34.37 -14.07
C ALA A 577 -17.87 33.92 -14.03
N THR A 578 -18.22 33.14 -13.00
CA THR A 578 -19.59 32.64 -12.80
C THR A 578 -20.59 33.75 -12.46
N THR A 579 -20.13 34.87 -11.89
CA THR A 579 -20.94 36.05 -11.55
C THR A 579 -20.07 37.32 -11.59
N MET A 580 -20.67 38.44 -12.00
CA MET A 580 -20.06 39.78 -11.97
C MET A 580 -20.14 40.43 -10.60
N THR A 581 -20.89 39.86 -9.65
CA THR A 581 -21.13 40.47 -8.33
C THR A 581 -19.83 40.78 -7.60
N HIS A 582 -18.86 39.85 -7.63
CA HIS A 582 -17.55 40.04 -7.00
C HIS A 582 -16.72 41.18 -7.63
N PHE A 583 -17.00 41.53 -8.89
CA PHE A 583 -16.33 42.59 -9.64
C PHE A 583 -17.16 43.88 -9.71
N SER A 584 -18.36 43.91 -9.13
CA SER A 584 -19.34 45.00 -9.28
C SER A 584 -18.70 46.37 -9.05
N LYS A 585 -18.04 46.57 -7.91
CA LYS A 585 -17.36 47.84 -7.57
C LYS A 585 -16.38 48.32 -8.64
N PHE A 586 -15.64 47.40 -9.26
CA PHE A 586 -14.64 47.71 -10.29
C PHE A 586 -15.29 47.99 -11.64
N ILE A 587 -16.29 47.18 -12.03
CA ILE A 587 -17.08 47.38 -13.25
C ILE A 587 -17.81 48.73 -13.18
N VAL A 588 -18.45 49.04 -12.06
CA VAL A 588 -19.15 50.31 -11.81
C VAL A 588 -18.20 51.49 -11.99
N ARG A 589 -16.98 51.42 -11.45
CA ARG A 589 -15.96 52.47 -11.58
C ARG A 589 -15.43 52.59 -13.01
N ALA A 590 -15.24 51.47 -13.69
CA ALA A 590 -14.78 51.43 -15.08
C ALA A 590 -15.85 51.88 -16.09
N ALA A 591 -17.14 51.76 -15.73
CA ALA A 591 -18.28 52.19 -16.53
C ALA A 591 -18.49 53.72 -16.57
N ASP A 592 -17.69 54.50 -15.84
CA ASP A 592 -17.68 55.95 -15.97
C ASP A 592 -17.40 56.35 -17.43
N ILE A 593 -18.15 57.32 -17.95
CA ILE A 593 -18.05 57.73 -19.35
C ILE A 593 -16.63 58.18 -19.75
N ASN A 594 -15.88 58.79 -18.83
CA ASN A 594 -14.52 59.23 -19.12
C ASN A 594 -13.54 58.05 -19.20
N ASN A 595 -13.83 56.95 -18.52
CA ASN A 595 -13.04 55.72 -18.62
C ASN A 595 -13.41 54.95 -19.89
N LEU A 596 -14.71 54.78 -20.17
CA LEU A 596 -15.18 54.13 -21.40
C LEU A 596 -14.70 54.85 -22.66
N ALA A 597 -14.66 56.18 -22.64
CA ALA A 597 -14.18 56.99 -23.76
C ALA A 597 -12.66 56.85 -24.04
N LYS A 598 -11.90 56.23 -23.13
CA LYS A 598 -10.46 55.91 -23.31
C LYS A 598 -10.23 54.50 -23.85
N MET A 599 -11.22 53.62 -23.78
CA MET A 599 -11.11 52.24 -24.26
C MET A 599 -11.07 52.21 -25.79
N LYS A 600 -10.27 51.31 -26.36
CA LYS A 600 -10.34 51.02 -27.80
C LYS A 600 -11.66 50.29 -28.14
N PRO A 601 -12.09 50.26 -29.42
CA PRO A 601 -13.38 49.69 -29.79
C PRO A 601 -13.58 48.22 -29.36
N ASP A 602 -12.53 47.40 -29.46
CA ASP A 602 -12.51 45.99 -29.05
C ASP A 602 -12.69 45.83 -27.54
N GLU A 603 -11.96 46.62 -26.75
CA GLU A 603 -12.10 46.67 -25.28
C GLU A 603 -13.47 47.14 -24.85
N LEU A 604 -13.96 48.23 -25.44
CA LEU A 604 -15.26 48.79 -25.10
C LEU A 604 -16.37 47.77 -25.34
N GLN A 605 -16.32 47.11 -26.50
CA GLN A 605 -17.26 46.05 -26.83
C GLN A 605 -17.15 44.88 -25.84
N ALA A 606 -15.93 44.44 -25.51
CA ALA A 606 -15.72 43.38 -24.52
C ALA A 606 -16.22 43.80 -23.13
N PHE A 607 -15.89 45.01 -22.67
CA PHE A 607 -16.28 45.55 -21.38
C PHE A 607 -17.80 45.60 -21.23
N CYS A 608 -18.51 46.03 -22.27
CA CYS A 608 -19.96 46.08 -22.30
C CYS A 608 -20.64 44.72 -22.04
N HIS A 609 -19.98 43.59 -22.32
CA HIS A 609 -20.50 42.27 -21.98
C HIS A 609 -20.52 41.98 -20.46
N LEU A 610 -19.73 42.71 -19.66
CA LEU A 610 -19.71 42.64 -18.20
C LEU A 610 -20.94 43.30 -17.56
N LEU A 611 -21.69 44.12 -18.31
CA LEU A 611 -22.87 44.83 -17.82
C LEU A 611 -24.07 43.89 -17.74
N LYS A 612 -24.16 43.16 -16.63
CA LYS A 612 -25.19 42.14 -16.36
C LYS A 612 -26.27 42.63 -15.37
N PRO A 613 -27.50 42.08 -15.42
CA PRO A 613 -28.58 42.45 -14.50
C PRO A 613 -28.22 42.40 -13.02
N GLU A 614 -27.37 41.45 -12.61
CA GLU A 614 -26.94 41.27 -11.23
C GLU A 614 -26.23 42.49 -10.61
N ILE A 615 -25.62 43.37 -11.42
CA ILE A 615 -24.93 44.58 -10.93
C ILE A 615 -25.68 45.89 -11.22
N PHE A 616 -26.85 45.84 -11.88
CA PHE A 616 -27.55 47.05 -12.35
C PHE A 616 -27.93 48.03 -11.23
N LYS A 617 -28.28 47.52 -10.05
CA LYS A 617 -28.61 48.34 -8.88
C LYS A 617 -27.46 49.22 -8.42
N GLU A 618 -26.21 48.75 -8.57
CA GLU A 618 -25.00 49.51 -8.24
C GLU A 618 -24.50 50.33 -9.43
N LEU A 619 -24.61 49.78 -10.64
CA LEU A 619 -24.15 50.40 -11.89
C LEU A 619 -24.92 51.67 -12.24
N PHE A 620 -26.24 51.61 -12.27
CA PHE A 620 -27.06 52.69 -12.82
C PHE A 620 -27.00 54.00 -12.04
N PRO A 621 -26.97 54.02 -10.69
CA PRO A 621 -26.75 55.25 -9.95
C PRO A 621 -25.42 55.94 -10.33
N ALA A 622 -24.35 55.17 -10.48
CA ALA A 622 -23.03 55.68 -10.84
C ALA A 622 -22.93 56.12 -12.31
N ALA A 623 -23.66 55.45 -13.21
CA ALA A 623 -23.65 55.75 -14.64
C ALA A 623 -24.55 56.93 -15.05
N THR A 624 -25.15 57.67 -14.10
CA THR A 624 -26.05 58.80 -14.42
C THR A 624 -25.36 59.96 -15.14
N ASN A 625 -24.03 60.11 -15.00
CA ASN A 625 -23.26 61.10 -15.75
C ASN A 625 -23.27 60.85 -17.28
N MET A 626 -23.62 59.64 -17.74
CA MET A 626 -23.90 59.32 -19.14
C MET A 626 -25.00 60.20 -19.73
N PHE A 627 -25.93 60.69 -18.90
CA PHE A 627 -27.07 61.46 -19.37
C PHE A 627 -26.64 62.84 -19.88
N SER A 628 -25.72 63.49 -19.16
CA SER A 628 -25.37 64.89 -19.35
C SER A 628 -24.04 65.12 -20.09
N THR A 629 -23.09 64.19 -20.00
CA THR A 629 -21.78 64.30 -20.65
C THR A 629 -21.93 64.27 -22.16
N SER A 630 -21.32 65.16 -22.94
CA SER A 630 -21.39 65.15 -24.41
C SER A 630 -20.02 65.16 -25.05
N GLY A 631 -19.92 64.56 -26.24
CA GLY A 631 -18.71 64.65 -27.06
C GLY A 631 -18.50 66.05 -27.62
N THR A 632 -17.28 66.33 -28.07
CA THR A 632 -17.00 67.53 -28.86
C THR A 632 -17.07 67.19 -30.34
N LEU A 633 -17.24 68.21 -31.21
CA LEU A 633 -17.30 68.02 -32.67
C LEU A 633 -16.10 67.22 -33.25
N PHE A 634 -14.94 67.27 -32.57
CA PHE A 634 -13.69 66.65 -33.00
C PHE A 634 -13.33 65.37 -32.22
N ASN A 635 -13.98 65.08 -31.09
CA ASN A 635 -13.77 63.85 -30.33
C ASN A 635 -15.07 63.03 -30.22
N LYS A 636 -15.15 61.97 -31.02
CA LYS A 636 -16.30 61.06 -31.08
C LYS A 636 -16.25 59.91 -30.05
N SER A 637 -15.24 59.83 -29.19
CA SER A 637 -15.11 58.71 -28.26
C SER A 637 -16.25 58.63 -27.24
N ILE A 638 -16.75 59.76 -26.75
CA ILE A 638 -17.91 59.83 -25.84
C ILE A 638 -19.19 59.31 -26.52
N PRO A 639 -19.60 59.80 -27.72
CA PRO A 639 -20.73 59.24 -28.45
C PRO A 639 -20.62 57.73 -28.71
N ILE A 640 -19.43 57.25 -29.08
CA ILE A 640 -19.18 55.82 -29.34
C ILE A 640 -19.33 55.00 -28.05
N ALA A 641 -18.72 55.44 -26.95
CA ALA A 641 -18.82 54.81 -25.63
C ALA A 641 -20.28 54.71 -25.16
N LYS A 642 -21.04 55.79 -25.30
CA LYS A 642 -22.48 55.79 -25.00
C LYS A 642 -23.25 54.81 -25.87
N GLU A 643 -23.00 54.80 -27.18
CA GLU A 643 -23.72 53.93 -28.10
C GLU A 643 -23.51 52.46 -27.74
N GLU A 644 -22.28 52.03 -27.45
CA GLU A 644 -22.00 50.66 -27.02
C GLU A 644 -22.57 50.34 -25.63
N PHE A 645 -22.45 51.27 -24.68
CA PHE A 645 -23.03 51.12 -23.35
C PHE A 645 -24.55 50.91 -23.43
N TYR A 646 -25.28 51.79 -24.14
CA TYR A 646 -26.73 51.67 -24.26
C TYR A 646 -27.15 50.45 -25.08
N LYS A 647 -26.38 50.01 -26.10
CA LYS A 647 -26.64 48.74 -26.79
C LYS A 647 -26.63 47.57 -25.81
N ALA A 648 -25.63 47.52 -24.93
CA ALA A 648 -25.52 46.47 -23.92
C ALA A 648 -26.66 46.50 -22.89
N ILE A 649 -27.04 47.69 -22.41
CA ILE A 649 -28.18 47.82 -21.49
C ILE A 649 -29.51 47.46 -22.18
N PHE A 650 -29.68 47.86 -23.45
CA PHE A 650 -30.90 47.58 -24.22
C PHE A 650 -31.11 46.09 -24.52
N TYR A 651 -30.03 45.30 -24.56
CA TYR A 651 -30.13 43.84 -24.61
C TYR A 651 -30.99 43.30 -23.44
N TYR A 652 -30.90 43.93 -22.28
CA TYR A 652 -31.66 43.59 -21.06
C TYR A 652 -32.91 44.48 -20.87
N ARG A 653 -33.51 45.05 -21.93
CA ARG A 653 -34.66 45.98 -21.84
C ARG A 653 -35.90 45.49 -21.07
N ASN A 654 -36.05 44.17 -20.89
CA ASN A 654 -37.14 43.58 -20.11
C ASN A 654 -36.84 43.52 -18.60
N ASP A 655 -35.59 43.72 -18.19
CA ASP A 655 -35.20 43.85 -16.80
C ASP A 655 -35.76 45.17 -16.21
N PRO A 656 -36.39 45.15 -15.02
CA PRO A 656 -37.01 46.34 -14.44
C PRO A 656 -36.05 47.51 -14.21
N GLU A 657 -34.80 47.23 -13.81
CA GLU A 657 -33.81 48.29 -13.55
C GLU A 657 -33.28 48.87 -14.86
N ALA A 658 -33.02 48.02 -15.86
CA ALA A 658 -32.62 48.47 -17.20
C ALA A 658 -33.71 49.33 -17.85
N LYS A 659 -34.98 48.90 -17.76
CA LYS A 659 -36.13 49.66 -18.28
C LYS A 659 -36.21 51.04 -17.64
N LYS A 660 -36.17 51.13 -16.31
CA LYS A 660 -36.18 52.41 -15.58
C LYS A 660 -35.00 53.31 -15.99
N PHE A 661 -33.81 52.74 -16.15
CA PHE A 661 -32.63 53.50 -16.54
C PHE A 661 -32.75 54.05 -17.96
N ILE A 662 -33.23 53.25 -18.92
CA ILE A 662 -33.48 53.68 -20.30
C ILE A 662 -34.56 54.78 -20.34
N GLU A 663 -35.68 54.61 -19.63
CA GLU A 663 -36.74 55.62 -19.55
C GLU A 663 -36.22 56.94 -18.95
N ARG A 664 -35.41 56.86 -17.89
CA ARG A 664 -34.77 58.03 -17.27
C ARG A 664 -33.78 58.71 -18.20
N SER A 665 -33.05 57.95 -19.01
CA SER A 665 -32.13 58.51 -20.01
C SER A 665 -32.83 59.28 -21.12
N LEU A 666 -34.06 58.88 -21.49
CA LEU A 666 -34.89 59.59 -22.47
C LEU A 666 -35.52 60.86 -21.90
N SER A 667 -35.88 60.87 -20.62
CA SER A 667 -36.51 62.03 -19.97
C SER A 667 -35.51 63.08 -19.48
N SER A 668 -34.35 62.65 -19.00
CA SER A 668 -33.36 63.50 -18.32
C SER A 668 -32.02 63.62 -19.08
N GLY A 669 -31.86 62.90 -20.19
CA GLY A 669 -30.67 62.95 -21.03
C GLY A 669 -30.56 64.25 -21.81
N ASN A 670 -29.32 64.64 -22.15
CA ASN A 670 -29.09 65.71 -23.11
C ASN A 670 -29.49 65.26 -24.53
N LYS A 671 -29.49 66.20 -25.48
CA LYS A 671 -29.91 65.94 -26.88
C LYS A 671 -29.15 64.78 -27.54
N GLU A 672 -27.86 64.63 -27.25
CA GLU A 672 -27.02 63.57 -27.81
C GLU A 672 -27.41 62.20 -27.24
N THR A 673 -27.59 62.10 -25.92
CA THR A 673 -28.04 60.87 -25.25
C THR A 673 -29.40 60.43 -25.78
N ILE A 674 -30.39 61.35 -25.82
CA ILE A 674 -31.73 61.04 -26.34
C ILE A 674 -31.67 60.52 -27.78
N LYS A 675 -30.85 61.15 -28.63
CA LYS A 675 -30.67 60.74 -30.02
C LYS A 675 -30.08 59.33 -30.12
N ILE A 676 -29.06 59.00 -29.32
CA ILE A 676 -28.43 57.67 -29.31
C ILE A 676 -29.43 56.61 -28.82
N VAL A 677 -30.14 56.87 -27.73
CA VAL A 677 -31.10 55.91 -27.16
C VAL A 677 -32.27 55.67 -28.10
N ASN A 678 -32.82 56.70 -28.73
CA ASN A 678 -33.87 56.54 -29.76
C ASN A 678 -33.35 55.76 -30.98
N LYS A 679 -32.14 56.06 -31.48
CA LYS A 679 -31.52 55.30 -32.58
C LYS A 679 -31.41 53.81 -32.27
N ILE A 680 -31.03 53.44 -31.04
CA ILE A 680 -30.95 52.04 -30.60
C ILE A 680 -32.36 51.46 -30.49
N LYS A 681 -33.29 52.19 -29.86
CA LYS A 681 -34.69 51.77 -29.72
C LYS A 681 -35.32 51.44 -31.09
N ASP A 682 -35.15 52.30 -32.08
CA ASP A 682 -35.71 52.12 -33.44
C ASP A 682 -35.06 50.95 -34.21
N LYS A 683 -33.88 50.49 -33.78
CA LYS A 683 -33.16 49.37 -34.41
C LYS A 683 -33.56 48.02 -33.82
N TYR A 684 -34.00 47.99 -32.56
CA TYR A 684 -34.19 46.75 -31.78
C TYR A 684 -35.63 46.56 -31.25
N LEU A 685 -36.54 47.51 -31.51
CA LEU A 685 -37.99 47.35 -31.50
C LEU A 685 -38.48 47.26 -32.94
#